data_AF-A0A2V4D008-F1
#
_entry.id   AF-A0A2V4D008-F1
#
_cell.length_a   1.000
_cell.length_b   1.000
_cell.length_c   1.000
_cell.angle_alpha   90.00
_cell.angle_beta   90.00
_cell.angle_gamma   90.00
#
_symmetry.space_group_name_H-M   'P 1'
#
loop_
_entity.id
_entity.type
_entity.pdbx_description
1 polymer ?
#
loop_
_entity_poly.entity_id
_entity_poly.type
_entity_poly.pdbx_seq_one_letter_code
_entity_poly.pdbx_strand_id
1 'polypeptide(L)'
;MPADQSRLFNATIYNSDGILLGGTPDWSVSEGSIAPQGGSEAIYYPNLIGNHTVWACSAEVTASVQVIVTLGATQSINLSGNKENLSADEVVQLTVTEFDIRGNSGTMFVPSSDWTIPEGSSIHVQPGQSAIWTPGPIGVQTISVTTGGFTSSWEVNVSRGMGVDLVVNVDRTILTSDESVDLTMSIVDIRGNLLEVEGNWSSLAPQANAWISGNGSQATFDGTLVGNWTVRAEYNGPASGNANMSDELVLDVRVGRISLISIDGHDSNLKTGDVLQLNPIATDLDGNIIPDATFNWSVDGPSGDESIDSVNNTFTPSTEGQHNILVESGGRPSSIRVQVGWSEPIDINVTTTAGDWYLTVITGESLLLHVEGLDVMGDWHPYNPTWGVDENFGSIEVSGGAGDYVYHADGVNWTQLHAFANGKEYTILVYVTPGPLDHLEVYISDSGIQGESVLYTVRGFDVSGNGVSIPLCDLTMTSSGGRTECDEELGWRLYLDNDGEQHIVTATYEGSEGTGFIDIQATLLDGQFGSSTDVMAGGAVLIAILISIVLLVVYSRVKKLANEYEEELAEEEKERAVKELGVPPPPAVTPRISRKAPPSPPPPAFMFGTGIAPNSSSAAPTLGVFVRSDQQYIPGQSGQQPAPQSGFPNVGSTGTTQAPPPVKNWGTPGITGAANDATALHSTLTPQPNPEAGGNTPLSTSDALNALGPTPSENIESESEEEPSSLSNALSMFTSPDAEDSEEPTEQDDAEDIDTPSEDIETIETEVEKVEDLEPSEIESTDEEHSDDEEKKSTEEIESVEEVDSDDEEEKPTEEVEWGSWGEDIDEDFEPQDIVPGLGPQSEGEILKPLPGTKEGESGWYFDVDGKPALWSFEPIGWEKKD
;
A
#
# COMPACT_ATOMS: atom_id res chain seq x y z
N MET A 1 -21.44 -66.79 -82.55
CA MET A 1 -20.24 -67.61 -82.26
C MET A 1 -19.07 -66.67 -82.07
N PRO A 2 -18.19 -66.90 -81.08
CA PRO A 2 -16.98 -66.11 -80.91
C PRO A 2 -16.09 -66.15 -82.16
N ALA A 3 -15.43 -65.04 -82.48
CA ALA A 3 -14.63 -64.90 -83.71
C ALA A 3 -13.32 -65.72 -83.68
N ASP A 4 -12.74 -65.93 -82.50
CA ASP A 4 -11.59 -66.81 -82.27
C ASP A 4 -11.90 -68.30 -82.54
N GLN A 5 -13.18 -68.70 -82.45
CA GLN A 5 -13.61 -70.08 -82.67
C GLN A 5 -13.93 -70.39 -84.14
N SER A 6 -13.91 -71.68 -84.47
CA SER A 6 -14.41 -72.21 -85.74
C SER A 6 -15.72 -72.98 -85.55
N ARG A 7 -16.46 -73.24 -86.64
CA ARG A 7 -17.63 -74.14 -86.64
C ARG A 7 -17.66 -75.04 -87.87
N LEU A 8 -17.94 -76.32 -87.65
CA LEU A 8 -18.17 -77.31 -88.69
C LEU A 8 -19.59 -77.14 -89.25
N PHE A 9 -19.71 -77.04 -90.56
CA PHE A 9 -20.96 -77.11 -91.32
C PHE A 9 -20.98 -78.40 -92.14
N ASN A 10 -22.16 -79.01 -92.26
CA ASN A 10 -22.40 -80.20 -93.08
C ASN A 10 -23.67 -79.93 -93.93
N ALA A 11 -23.60 -80.20 -95.24
CA ALA A 11 -24.68 -79.92 -96.19
C ALA A 11 -25.16 -81.21 -96.88
N THR A 12 -26.37 -81.67 -96.52
CA THR A 12 -26.98 -82.85 -97.13
C THR A 12 -27.63 -82.51 -98.47
N ILE A 13 -27.21 -83.20 -99.53
CA ILE A 13 -27.69 -83.01 -100.90
C ILE A 13 -28.77 -84.07 -101.18
N TYR A 14 -29.89 -83.68 -101.79
CA TYR A 14 -30.97 -84.59 -102.17
C TYR A 14 -31.31 -84.45 -103.65
N ASN A 15 -31.78 -85.53 -104.29
CA ASN A 15 -32.37 -85.45 -105.62
C ASN A 15 -33.82 -84.94 -105.57
N SER A 16 -34.46 -84.79 -106.74
CA SER A 16 -35.87 -84.37 -106.88
C SER A 16 -36.88 -85.24 -106.14
N ASP A 17 -36.51 -86.48 -105.81
CA ASP A 17 -37.37 -87.50 -105.23
C ASP A 17 -37.13 -87.64 -103.70
N GLY A 18 -36.29 -86.78 -103.13
CA GLY A 18 -35.92 -86.80 -101.71
C GLY A 18 -34.87 -87.85 -101.32
N ILE A 19 -34.19 -88.46 -102.30
CA ILE A 19 -33.13 -89.45 -102.04
C ILE A 19 -31.81 -88.71 -101.77
N LEU A 20 -31.15 -89.04 -100.67
CA LEU A 20 -29.84 -88.49 -100.29
C LEU A 20 -28.77 -88.85 -101.36
N LEU A 21 -28.06 -87.83 -101.84
CA LEU A 21 -26.95 -87.94 -102.76
C LEU A 21 -25.62 -87.75 -102.03
N GLY A 22 -24.60 -88.52 -102.43
CA GLY A 22 -23.22 -88.24 -102.03
C GLY A 22 -22.59 -87.19 -102.95
N GLY A 23 -21.89 -86.22 -102.38
CA GLY A 23 -21.19 -85.17 -103.14
C GLY A 23 -20.39 -84.24 -102.25
N THR A 24 -19.57 -83.40 -102.88
CA THR A 24 -18.84 -82.29 -102.26
C THR A 24 -19.44 -80.98 -102.78
N PRO A 25 -20.20 -80.22 -101.96
CA PRO A 25 -20.68 -78.91 -102.37
C PRO A 25 -19.53 -77.89 -102.37
N ASP A 26 -19.62 -76.89 -103.25
CA ASP A 26 -18.73 -75.73 -103.25
C ASP A 26 -19.13 -74.79 -102.11
N TRP A 27 -18.17 -74.44 -101.25
CA TRP A 27 -18.39 -73.61 -100.08
C TRP A 27 -17.91 -72.18 -100.30
N SER A 28 -18.70 -71.21 -99.86
CA SER A 28 -18.31 -69.79 -99.85
C SER A 28 -18.91 -69.06 -98.65
N VAL A 29 -18.41 -67.86 -98.33
CA VAL A 29 -18.84 -67.10 -97.16
C VAL A 29 -18.69 -65.59 -97.38
N SER A 30 -19.51 -64.78 -96.72
CA SER A 30 -19.50 -63.31 -96.85
C SER A 30 -18.31 -62.63 -96.19
N GLU A 31 -17.78 -63.23 -95.12
CA GLU A 31 -16.63 -62.78 -94.34
C GLU A 31 -16.00 -64.00 -93.68
N GLY A 32 -14.68 -64.03 -93.51
CA GLY A 32 -13.92 -65.12 -92.93
C GLY A 32 -13.27 -65.98 -94.00
N SER A 33 -12.95 -67.22 -93.61
CA SER A 33 -12.53 -68.27 -94.54
C SER A 33 -13.28 -69.56 -94.24
N ILE A 34 -13.52 -70.39 -95.26
CA ILE A 34 -14.18 -71.69 -95.13
C ILE A 34 -13.35 -72.76 -95.81
N ALA A 35 -13.04 -73.82 -95.07
CA ALA A 35 -12.14 -74.89 -95.47
C ALA A 35 -12.91 -76.22 -95.60
N PRO A 36 -13.18 -76.72 -96.82
CA PRO A 36 -13.77 -78.04 -97.02
C PRO A 36 -12.91 -79.14 -96.40
N GLN A 37 -13.54 -80.06 -95.66
CA GLN A 37 -12.85 -81.19 -95.01
C GLN A 37 -12.87 -82.48 -95.87
N GLY A 38 -13.55 -82.43 -97.02
CA GLY A 38 -13.88 -83.59 -97.84
C GLY A 38 -15.30 -84.10 -97.56
N GLY A 39 -15.92 -84.71 -98.56
CA GLY A 39 -17.35 -85.04 -98.49
C GLY A 39 -18.23 -83.80 -98.35
N SER A 40 -19.29 -83.90 -97.54
CA SER A 40 -20.30 -82.85 -97.38
C SER A 40 -19.97 -81.81 -96.31
N GLU A 41 -18.72 -81.74 -95.81
CA GLU A 41 -18.34 -80.95 -94.64
C GLU A 41 -17.31 -79.85 -94.91
N ALA A 42 -17.43 -78.74 -94.19
CA ALA A 42 -16.44 -77.65 -94.18
C ALA A 42 -16.37 -76.96 -92.80
N ILE A 43 -15.17 -76.47 -92.43
CA ILE A 43 -14.97 -75.68 -91.21
C ILE A 43 -14.94 -74.20 -91.59
N TYR A 44 -15.80 -73.40 -90.96
CA TYR A 44 -15.83 -71.95 -91.05
C TYR A 44 -14.97 -71.31 -89.96
N TYR A 45 -14.19 -70.30 -90.35
CA TYR A 45 -13.38 -69.43 -89.50
C TYR A 45 -13.74 -67.96 -89.82
N PRO A 46 -14.65 -67.31 -89.07
CA PRO A 46 -14.93 -65.88 -89.23
C PRO A 46 -13.71 -65.03 -88.85
N ASN A 47 -13.60 -63.78 -89.33
CA ASN A 47 -12.64 -62.82 -88.78
C ASN A 47 -13.33 -61.70 -88.00
N LEU A 48 -14.39 -61.13 -88.56
CA LEU A 48 -15.06 -59.93 -88.06
C LEU A 48 -16.34 -60.28 -87.30
N ILE A 49 -16.68 -59.49 -86.29
CA ILE A 49 -18.00 -59.52 -85.65
C ILE A 49 -19.13 -59.08 -86.62
N GLY A 50 -20.37 -59.50 -86.34
CA GLY A 50 -21.56 -59.15 -87.12
C GLY A 50 -22.27 -60.34 -87.75
N ASN A 51 -23.21 -60.06 -88.67
CA ASN A 51 -24.09 -61.06 -89.27
C ASN A 51 -23.59 -61.53 -90.63
N HIS A 52 -22.86 -62.64 -90.65
CA HIS A 52 -22.27 -63.21 -91.87
C HIS A 52 -23.12 -64.35 -92.44
N THR A 53 -22.90 -64.71 -93.70
CA THR A 53 -23.64 -65.79 -94.37
C THR A 53 -22.67 -66.80 -94.96
N VAL A 54 -22.85 -68.08 -94.59
CA VAL A 54 -22.18 -69.24 -95.19
C VAL A 54 -23.09 -69.81 -96.27
N TRP A 55 -22.54 -70.13 -97.43
CA TRP A 55 -23.23 -70.77 -98.55
C TRP A 55 -22.63 -72.14 -98.88
N ALA A 56 -23.51 -73.09 -99.21
CA ALA A 56 -23.16 -74.37 -99.82
C ALA A 56 -23.89 -74.50 -101.17
N CYS A 57 -23.11 -74.65 -102.24
CA CYS A 57 -23.61 -74.73 -103.61
C CYS A 57 -23.39 -76.14 -104.19
N SER A 58 -24.38 -76.67 -104.90
CA SER A 58 -24.24 -77.91 -105.66
C SER A 58 -24.96 -77.77 -106.99
N ALA A 59 -24.19 -77.69 -108.08
CA ALA A 59 -24.65 -77.25 -109.39
C ALA A 59 -25.44 -75.92 -109.30
N GLU A 60 -26.72 -75.91 -109.66
CA GLU A 60 -27.59 -74.72 -109.65
C GLU A 60 -28.34 -74.51 -108.31
N VAL A 61 -28.15 -75.40 -107.32
CA VAL A 61 -28.81 -75.32 -106.02
C VAL A 61 -27.88 -74.70 -104.98
N THR A 62 -28.34 -73.64 -104.32
CA THR A 62 -27.63 -72.98 -103.22
C THR A 62 -28.45 -73.05 -101.93
N ALA A 63 -27.83 -73.50 -100.84
CA ALA A 63 -28.33 -73.34 -99.48
C ALA A 63 -27.47 -72.32 -98.72
N SER A 64 -28.04 -71.65 -97.71
CA SER A 64 -27.30 -70.71 -96.87
C SER A 64 -27.70 -70.77 -95.40
N VAL A 65 -26.77 -70.33 -94.53
CA VAL A 65 -27.00 -70.16 -93.09
C VAL A 65 -26.42 -68.82 -92.66
N GLN A 66 -27.21 -68.02 -91.95
CA GLN A 66 -26.72 -66.80 -91.30
C GLN A 66 -26.04 -67.15 -89.98
N VAL A 67 -24.86 -66.58 -89.75
CA VAL A 67 -24.02 -66.78 -88.58
C VAL A 67 -23.81 -65.43 -87.92
N ILE A 68 -24.39 -65.26 -86.72
CA ILE A 68 -24.08 -64.11 -85.87
C ILE A 68 -22.72 -64.37 -85.24
N VAL A 69 -21.71 -63.57 -85.59
CA VAL A 69 -20.37 -63.60 -85.00
C VAL A 69 -20.27 -62.54 -83.91
N THR A 70 -19.82 -62.99 -82.75
CA THR A 70 -19.58 -62.19 -81.54
C THR A 70 -18.08 -62.06 -81.31
N LEU A 71 -17.66 -61.17 -80.42
CA LEU A 71 -16.27 -61.03 -80.02
C LEU A 71 -15.66 -62.40 -79.64
N GLY A 72 -14.39 -62.61 -79.96
CA GLY A 72 -13.60 -63.75 -79.49
C GLY A 72 -13.27 -63.66 -78.00
N ALA A 73 -12.44 -64.58 -77.50
CA ALA A 73 -11.82 -64.41 -76.18
C ALA A 73 -10.98 -63.12 -76.13
N THR A 74 -11.13 -62.35 -75.04
CA THR A 74 -10.36 -61.14 -74.76
C THR A 74 -8.86 -61.43 -74.77
N GLN A 75 -8.10 -60.57 -75.46
CA GLN A 75 -6.65 -60.64 -75.60
C GLN A 75 -5.96 -59.39 -75.01
N SER A 76 -6.63 -58.25 -74.99
CA SER A 76 -6.21 -57.05 -74.26
C SER A 76 -7.41 -56.16 -73.94
N ILE A 77 -7.21 -55.22 -73.01
CA ILE A 77 -8.16 -54.14 -72.70
C ILE A 77 -7.45 -52.79 -72.81
N ASN A 78 -8.22 -51.73 -73.13
CA ASN A 78 -7.76 -50.35 -73.16
C ASN A 78 -8.75 -49.46 -72.39
N LEU A 79 -8.25 -48.74 -71.38
CA LEU A 79 -9.02 -47.74 -70.65
C LEU A 79 -8.85 -46.36 -71.30
N SER A 80 -9.95 -45.65 -71.52
CA SER A 80 -9.92 -44.27 -72.01
C SER A 80 -10.98 -43.40 -71.34
N GLY A 81 -10.60 -42.18 -70.93
CA GLY A 81 -11.52 -41.12 -70.53
C GLY A 81 -11.96 -40.23 -71.69
N ASN A 82 -13.08 -39.52 -71.53
CA ASN A 82 -13.65 -38.63 -72.54
C ASN A 82 -13.12 -37.17 -72.49
N LYS A 83 -12.05 -36.92 -71.75
CA LYS A 83 -11.41 -35.60 -71.54
C LYS A 83 -9.89 -35.76 -71.47
N GLU A 84 -9.14 -34.69 -71.75
CA GLU A 84 -7.67 -34.65 -71.64
C GLU A 84 -7.17 -33.75 -70.49
N ASN A 85 -7.97 -32.73 -70.12
CA ASN A 85 -7.80 -31.91 -68.92
C ASN A 85 -9.14 -31.86 -68.18
N LEU A 86 -9.10 -31.66 -66.87
CA LEU A 86 -10.25 -31.81 -65.98
C LEU A 86 -10.08 -30.89 -64.75
N SER A 87 -11.16 -30.32 -64.25
CA SER A 87 -11.19 -29.68 -62.93
C SER A 87 -11.91 -30.57 -61.90
N ALA A 88 -11.55 -30.43 -60.61
CA ALA A 88 -12.01 -31.33 -59.54
C ALA A 88 -13.54 -31.28 -59.28
N ASP A 89 -14.20 -30.21 -59.72
CA ASP A 89 -15.65 -30.03 -59.69
C ASP A 89 -16.40 -30.79 -60.80
N GLU A 90 -15.72 -31.20 -61.86
CA GLU A 90 -16.29 -31.93 -63.00
C GLU A 90 -16.33 -33.46 -62.83
N VAL A 91 -16.90 -34.16 -63.82
CA VAL A 91 -16.87 -35.62 -63.96
C VAL A 91 -16.33 -36.07 -65.32
N VAL A 92 -15.83 -37.30 -65.38
CA VAL A 92 -15.31 -37.98 -66.57
C VAL A 92 -16.11 -39.25 -66.85
N GLN A 93 -16.36 -39.53 -68.13
CA GLN A 93 -16.85 -40.84 -68.57
C GLN A 93 -15.66 -41.70 -69.00
N LEU A 94 -15.44 -42.80 -68.28
CA LEU A 94 -14.41 -43.80 -68.51
C LEU A 94 -15.02 -45.00 -69.25
N THR A 95 -14.37 -45.43 -70.33
CA THR A 95 -14.78 -46.58 -71.13
C THR A 95 -13.64 -47.58 -71.24
N VAL A 96 -13.90 -48.83 -70.86
CA VAL A 96 -13.00 -49.96 -71.06
C VAL A 96 -13.37 -50.64 -72.38
N THR A 97 -12.44 -50.65 -73.33
CA THR A 97 -12.58 -51.34 -74.60
C THR A 97 -11.77 -52.63 -74.57
N GLU A 98 -12.43 -53.78 -74.71
CA GLU A 98 -11.75 -55.06 -74.89
C GLU A 98 -11.49 -55.35 -76.38
N PHE A 99 -10.43 -56.13 -76.64
CA PHE A 99 -10.02 -56.55 -77.98
C PHE A 99 -9.79 -58.06 -78.02
N ASP A 100 -10.18 -58.73 -79.12
CA ASP A 100 -9.90 -60.16 -79.33
C ASP A 100 -8.63 -60.41 -80.16
N ILE A 101 -8.23 -61.68 -80.31
CA ILE A 101 -7.05 -62.10 -81.07
C ILE A 101 -7.06 -61.73 -82.57
N ARG A 102 -8.20 -61.24 -83.10
CA ARG A 102 -8.35 -60.80 -84.49
C ARG A 102 -8.46 -59.28 -84.62
N GLY A 103 -8.41 -58.55 -83.51
CA GLY A 103 -8.53 -57.09 -83.47
C GLY A 103 -9.97 -56.58 -83.57
N ASN A 104 -10.98 -57.43 -83.41
CA ASN A 104 -12.33 -56.93 -83.11
C ASN A 104 -12.32 -56.30 -81.72
N SER A 105 -13.22 -55.33 -81.49
CA SER A 105 -13.35 -54.67 -80.20
C SER A 105 -14.80 -54.56 -79.72
N GLY A 106 -14.97 -54.37 -78.41
CA GLY A 106 -16.25 -54.15 -77.74
C GLY A 106 -16.07 -53.39 -76.43
N THR A 107 -17.16 -52.81 -75.92
CA THR A 107 -17.17 -52.16 -74.60
C THR A 107 -17.32 -53.21 -73.50
N MET A 108 -16.33 -53.32 -72.63
CA MET A 108 -16.34 -54.24 -71.49
C MET A 108 -17.05 -53.58 -70.30
N PHE A 109 -18.01 -54.28 -69.68
CA PHE A 109 -18.51 -53.86 -68.36
C PHE A 109 -17.54 -54.34 -67.28
N VAL A 110 -17.21 -53.45 -66.33
CA VAL A 110 -16.25 -53.70 -65.26
C VAL A 110 -16.88 -53.28 -63.93
N PRO A 111 -17.05 -54.21 -62.95
CA PRO A 111 -17.62 -53.90 -61.65
C PRO A 111 -16.65 -53.03 -60.82
N SER A 112 -17.18 -52.25 -59.87
CA SER A 112 -16.39 -51.30 -59.07
C SER A 112 -15.26 -51.93 -58.25
N SER A 113 -15.31 -53.24 -57.99
CA SER A 113 -14.24 -54.03 -57.35
C SER A 113 -12.95 -54.11 -58.16
N ASP A 114 -13.03 -53.94 -59.48
CA ASP A 114 -11.93 -54.19 -60.42
C ASP A 114 -11.23 -52.89 -60.85
N TRP A 115 -11.62 -51.76 -60.25
CA TRP A 115 -11.05 -50.43 -60.47
C TRP A 115 -10.16 -50.01 -59.30
N THR A 116 -8.95 -49.53 -59.61
CA THR A 116 -8.11 -48.79 -58.68
C THR A 116 -8.19 -47.31 -59.04
N ILE A 117 -8.73 -46.51 -58.13
CA ILE A 117 -8.88 -45.05 -58.26
C ILE A 117 -8.05 -44.33 -57.19
N PRO A 118 -7.67 -43.06 -57.40
CA PRO A 118 -7.01 -42.25 -56.36
C PRO A 118 -7.87 -42.09 -55.11
N GLU A 119 -7.22 -41.97 -53.95
CA GLU A 119 -7.88 -41.64 -52.68
C GLU A 119 -8.59 -40.27 -52.76
N GLY A 120 -9.68 -40.11 -52.03
CA GLY A 120 -10.56 -38.92 -52.10
C GLY A 120 -11.40 -38.81 -53.40
N SER A 121 -11.14 -39.62 -54.42
CA SER A 121 -11.97 -39.68 -55.65
C SER A 121 -13.06 -40.77 -55.55
N SER A 122 -14.03 -40.77 -56.45
CA SER A 122 -15.11 -41.78 -56.48
C SER A 122 -15.44 -42.24 -57.90
N ILE A 123 -15.92 -43.48 -58.03
CA ILE A 123 -16.35 -44.06 -59.31
C ILE A 123 -17.72 -44.73 -59.19
N HIS A 124 -18.60 -44.41 -60.14
CA HIS A 124 -19.95 -44.96 -60.25
C HIS A 124 -20.06 -45.79 -61.54
N VAL A 125 -20.49 -47.04 -61.42
CA VAL A 125 -20.57 -47.99 -62.55
C VAL A 125 -21.97 -48.57 -62.68
N GLN A 126 -22.49 -48.67 -63.90
CA GLN A 126 -23.78 -49.31 -64.18
C GLN A 126 -23.69 -50.19 -65.44
N PRO A 127 -24.27 -51.41 -65.44
CA PRO A 127 -24.27 -52.27 -66.62
C PRO A 127 -24.90 -51.60 -67.84
N GLY A 128 -24.15 -51.55 -68.95
CA GLY A 128 -24.58 -50.90 -70.20
C GLY A 128 -24.36 -49.38 -70.25
N GLN A 129 -23.65 -48.80 -69.28
CA GLN A 129 -23.18 -47.40 -69.31
C GLN A 129 -21.65 -47.35 -69.16
N SER A 130 -21.03 -46.26 -69.62
CA SER A 130 -19.66 -45.92 -69.26
C SER A 130 -19.57 -45.66 -67.75
N ALA A 131 -18.42 -45.97 -67.14
CA ALA A 131 -18.16 -45.63 -65.75
C ALA A 131 -18.04 -44.11 -65.60
N ILE A 132 -18.56 -43.54 -64.52
CA ILE A 132 -18.46 -42.11 -64.21
C ILE A 132 -17.47 -41.94 -63.06
N TRP A 133 -16.35 -41.28 -63.31
CA TRP A 133 -15.36 -40.93 -62.28
C TRP A 133 -15.48 -39.46 -61.90
N THR A 134 -15.43 -39.21 -60.59
CA THR A 134 -15.43 -37.87 -59.98
C THR A 134 -14.10 -37.69 -59.24
N PRO A 135 -13.28 -36.67 -59.56
CA PRO A 135 -12.01 -36.44 -58.89
C PRO A 135 -12.18 -36.04 -57.42
N GLY A 136 -11.08 -36.13 -56.68
CA GLY A 136 -10.91 -35.49 -55.37
C GLY A 136 -9.72 -34.51 -55.43
N PRO A 137 -8.50 -34.96 -55.09
CA PRO A 137 -7.32 -34.10 -55.07
C PRO A 137 -6.83 -33.69 -56.47
N ILE A 138 -6.27 -32.47 -56.54
CA ILE A 138 -5.59 -31.93 -57.73
C ILE A 138 -4.28 -32.66 -58.08
N GLY A 139 -3.76 -32.41 -59.28
CA GLY A 139 -2.50 -32.96 -59.79
C GLY A 139 -2.70 -34.09 -60.80
N VAL A 140 -1.60 -34.79 -61.12
CA VAL A 140 -1.63 -35.93 -62.05
C VAL A 140 -2.23 -37.14 -61.34
N GLN A 141 -3.36 -37.63 -61.86
CA GLN A 141 -4.12 -38.75 -61.31
C GLN A 141 -4.11 -39.94 -62.27
N THR A 142 -3.76 -41.12 -61.75
CA THR A 142 -3.78 -42.39 -62.50
C THR A 142 -4.98 -43.23 -62.06
N ILE A 143 -5.88 -43.53 -62.99
CA ILE A 143 -6.96 -44.50 -62.81
C ILE A 143 -6.54 -45.79 -63.51
N SER A 144 -6.79 -46.95 -62.89
CA SER A 144 -6.55 -48.23 -63.56
C SER A 144 -7.67 -49.23 -63.33
N VAL A 145 -7.76 -50.19 -64.24
CA VAL A 145 -8.67 -51.33 -64.20
C VAL A 145 -7.84 -52.61 -64.27
N THR A 146 -8.16 -53.59 -63.43
CA THR A 146 -7.62 -54.96 -63.52
C THR A 146 -8.76 -55.96 -63.45
N THR A 147 -9.12 -56.54 -64.60
CA THR A 147 -10.23 -57.49 -64.72
C THR A 147 -9.90 -58.61 -65.71
N GLY A 148 -10.41 -59.82 -65.47
CA GLY A 148 -10.14 -61.00 -66.31
C GLY A 148 -8.66 -61.43 -66.42
N GLY A 149 -7.76 -60.84 -65.62
CA GLY A 149 -6.31 -61.01 -65.74
C GLY A 149 -5.60 -60.00 -66.66
N PHE A 150 -6.33 -59.01 -67.19
CA PHE A 150 -5.79 -57.90 -67.97
C PHE A 150 -5.81 -56.61 -67.14
N THR A 151 -4.80 -55.75 -67.33
CA THR A 151 -4.70 -54.44 -66.68
C THR A 151 -4.54 -53.35 -67.73
N SER A 152 -5.20 -52.20 -67.52
CA SER A 152 -4.98 -50.97 -68.28
C SER A 152 -5.14 -49.75 -67.38
N SER A 153 -4.41 -48.67 -67.69
CA SER A 153 -4.35 -47.45 -66.91
C SER A 153 -4.54 -46.22 -67.81
N TRP A 154 -5.18 -45.20 -67.27
CA TRP A 154 -5.40 -43.90 -67.90
C TRP A 154 -5.00 -42.81 -66.91
N GLU A 155 -4.35 -41.77 -67.42
CA GLU A 155 -3.74 -40.70 -66.63
C GLU A 155 -4.30 -39.35 -67.09
N VAL A 156 -4.56 -38.45 -66.13
CA VAL A 156 -5.14 -37.12 -66.38
C VAL A 156 -4.61 -36.11 -65.37
N ASN A 157 -4.43 -34.87 -65.79
CA ASN A 157 -4.13 -33.77 -64.88
C ASN A 157 -5.43 -33.12 -64.39
N VAL A 158 -5.61 -33.07 -63.08
CA VAL A 158 -6.77 -32.47 -62.40
C VAL A 158 -6.37 -31.10 -61.86
N SER A 159 -6.97 -30.03 -62.40
CA SER A 159 -6.88 -28.70 -61.80
C SER A 159 -7.90 -28.54 -60.67
N ARG A 160 -7.73 -27.51 -59.84
CA ARG A 160 -8.76 -27.11 -58.87
C ARG A 160 -10.07 -26.80 -59.62
N GLY A 161 -11.21 -27.04 -58.97
CA GLY A 161 -12.51 -26.53 -59.40
C GLY A 161 -12.66 -25.03 -59.17
N MET A 162 -13.86 -24.52 -59.48
CA MET A 162 -14.29 -23.20 -59.01
C MET A 162 -14.33 -23.21 -57.47
N GLY A 163 -13.78 -22.16 -56.85
CA GLY A 163 -13.92 -21.96 -55.41
C GLY A 163 -15.37 -21.65 -55.06
N VAL A 164 -15.86 -22.23 -53.96
CA VAL A 164 -17.25 -22.06 -53.47
C VAL A 164 -17.34 -21.41 -52.11
N ASP A 165 -16.23 -21.37 -51.37
CA ASP A 165 -16.16 -20.79 -50.03
C ASP A 165 -14.76 -20.19 -49.77
N LEU A 166 -14.66 -19.29 -48.80
CA LEU A 166 -13.41 -18.64 -48.38
C LEU A 166 -13.06 -19.12 -46.97
N VAL A 167 -11.76 -19.30 -46.69
CA VAL A 167 -11.27 -19.82 -45.41
C VAL A 167 -10.05 -19.01 -44.97
N VAL A 168 -10.13 -18.40 -43.79
CA VAL A 168 -8.99 -17.87 -43.05
C VAL A 168 -8.31 -19.02 -42.31
N ASN A 169 -7.04 -19.26 -42.64
CA ASN A 169 -6.21 -20.26 -42.00
C ASN A 169 -5.29 -19.57 -40.99
N VAL A 170 -5.15 -20.16 -39.81
CA VAL A 170 -4.29 -19.70 -38.71
C VAL A 170 -3.73 -20.92 -37.97
N ASP A 171 -2.57 -20.80 -37.32
CA ASP A 171 -2.00 -21.86 -36.48
C ASP A 171 -2.59 -21.88 -35.06
N ARG A 172 -2.97 -20.71 -34.53
CA ARG A 172 -3.60 -20.54 -33.20
C ARG A 172 -4.65 -19.43 -33.17
N THR A 173 -5.72 -19.65 -32.41
CA THR A 173 -6.77 -18.64 -32.16
C THR A 173 -6.68 -17.97 -30.78
N ILE A 174 -5.67 -18.35 -29.98
CA ILE A 174 -5.40 -17.78 -28.65
C ILE A 174 -3.97 -17.25 -28.65
N LEU A 175 -3.78 -16.01 -28.21
CA LEU A 175 -2.50 -15.31 -28.13
C LEU A 175 -2.47 -14.35 -26.92
N THR A 176 -1.28 -13.97 -26.46
CA THR A 176 -1.13 -12.89 -25.45
C THR A 176 -0.89 -11.53 -26.12
N SER A 177 -0.94 -10.43 -25.36
CA SER A 177 -0.82 -9.08 -25.96
C SER A 177 0.53 -8.80 -26.60
N ASP A 178 1.59 -9.38 -26.02
CA ASP A 178 2.98 -9.35 -26.48
C ASP A 178 3.27 -10.31 -27.65
N GLU A 179 2.23 -10.86 -28.29
CA GLU A 179 2.31 -11.79 -29.41
C GLU A 179 1.56 -11.31 -30.66
N SER A 180 1.94 -11.89 -31.79
CA SER A 180 1.21 -11.78 -33.05
C SER A 180 0.97 -13.16 -33.67
N VAL A 181 0.14 -13.20 -34.71
CA VAL A 181 -0.23 -14.42 -35.42
C VAL A 181 -0.43 -14.18 -36.92
N ASP A 182 0.06 -15.09 -37.76
CA ASP A 182 -0.05 -15.01 -39.22
C ASP A 182 -1.33 -15.68 -39.72
N LEU A 183 -2.04 -14.96 -40.61
CA LEU A 183 -3.34 -15.29 -41.18
C LEU A 183 -3.20 -15.49 -42.68
N THR A 184 -3.72 -16.60 -43.21
CA THR A 184 -3.65 -16.93 -44.64
C THR A 184 -5.04 -17.14 -45.25
N MET A 185 -5.41 -16.28 -46.20
CA MET A 185 -6.68 -16.33 -46.92
C MET A 185 -6.59 -17.32 -48.08
N SER A 186 -7.40 -18.38 -48.03
CA SER A 186 -7.52 -19.36 -49.11
C SER A 186 -8.96 -19.56 -49.54
N ILE A 187 -9.16 -19.75 -50.84
CA ILE A 187 -10.44 -20.18 -51.41
C ILE A 187 -10.47 -21.71 -51.54
N VAL A 188 -11.60 -22.34 -51.24
CA VAL A 188 -11.75 -23.81 -51.28
C VAL A 188 -12.78 -24.24 -52.34
N ASP A 189 -12.48 -25.31 -53.08
CA ASP A 189 -13.41 -25.91 -54.06
C ASP A 189 -14.32 -26.99 -53.46
N ILE A 190 -15.28 -27.49 -54.24
CA ILE A 190 -16.24 -28.55 -53.82
C ILE A 190 -15.62 -29.93 -53.55
N ARG A 191 -14.29 -30.05 -53.48
CA ARG A 191 -13.54 -31.24 -53.06
C ARG A 191 -12.56 -30.97 -51.92
N GLY A 192 -12.51 -29.74 -51.39
CA GLY A 192 -11.58 -29.36 -50.33
C GLY A 192 -10.19 -28.91 -50.81
N ASN A 193 -9.99 -28.70 -52.12
CA ASN A 193 -8.70 -28.21 -52.62
C ASN A 193 -8.59 -26.70 -52.39
N LEU A 194 -7.60 -26.29 -51.60
CA LEU A 194 -7.32 -24.88 -51.28
C LEU A 194 -6.47 -24.19 -52.38
N LEU A 195 -6.62 -22.87 -52.48
CA LEU A 195 -5.69 -21.95 -53.15
C LEU A 195 -5.60 -20.66 -52.33
N GLU A 196 -4.39 -20.22 -51.98
CA GLU A 196 -4.15 -18.87 -51.45
C GLU A 196 -4.58 -17.79 -52.46
N VAL A 197 -5.35 -16.81 -51.99
CA VAL A 197 -5.90 -15.75 -52.85
C VAL A 197 -5.65 -14.35 -52.29
N GLU A 198 -5.24 -13.43 -53.15
CA GLU A 198 -5.10 -12.02 -52.79
C GLU A 198 -6.49 -11.39 -52.56
N GLY A 199 -6.74 -10.91 -51.34
CA GLY A 199 -8.00 -10.27 -50.96
C GLY A 199 -7.80 -9.05 -50.07
N ASN A 200 -8.87 -8.61 -49.42
CA ASN A 200 -8.87 -7.53 -48.44
C ASN A 200 -9.01 -8.09 -47.02
N TRP A 201 -8.26 -7.52 -46.07
CA TRP A 201 -8.35 -7.84 -44.65
C TRP A 201 -8.95 -6.67 -43.87
N SER A 202 -9.67 -6.98 -42.81
CA SER A 202 -10.33 -5.99 -41.94
C SER A 202 -10.64 -6.61 -40.58
N SER A 203 -11.06 -5.82 -39.60
CA SER A 203 -11.74 -6.29 -38.40
C SER A 203 -13.12 -5.68 -38.27
N LEU A 204 -14.06 -6.44 -37.69
CA LEU A 204 -15.37 -5.93 -37.30
C LEU A 204 -15.29 -4.80 -36.25
N ALA A 205 -14.21 -4.78 -35.45
CA ALA A 205 -13.92 -3.70 -34.52
C ALA A 205 -13.04 -2.64 -35.21
N PRO A 206 -13.51 -1.39 -35.42
CA PRO A 206 -12.78 -0.38 -36.19
C PRO A 206 -11.34 -0.13 -35.72
N GLN A 207 -11.11 -0.14 -34.40
CA GLN A 207 -9.79 0.04 -33.78
C GLN A 207 -8.80 -1.09 -34.11
N ALA A 208 -9.28 -2.33 -34.25
CA ALA A 208 -8.44 -3.51 -34.48
C ALA A 208 -7.90 -3.59 -35.93
N ASN A 209 -8.42 -2.78 -36.86
CA ASN A 209 -7.82 -2.62 -38.18
C ASN A 209 -6.39 -2.07 -38.13
N ALA A 210 -6.02 -1.35 -37.06
CA ALA A 210 -4.65 -0.85 -36.86
C ALA A 210 -3.65 -1.94 -36.45
N TRP A 211 -4.13 -3.13 -36.06
CA TRP A 211 -3.32 -4.27 -35.61
C TRP A 211 -3.23 -5.36 -36.67
N ILE A 212 -3.83 -5.15 -37.85
CA ILE A 212 -3.68 -6.02 -39.02
C ILE A 212 -2.63 -5.40 -39.93
N SER A 213 -1.51 -6.08 -40.12
CA SER A 213 -0.45 -5.71 -41.06
C SER A 213 -0.34 -6.74 -42.20
N GLY A 214 0.35 -6.38 -43.30
CA GLY A 214 0.43 -7.21 -44.52
C GLY A 214 -0.61 -6.85 -45.60
N ASN A 215 -0.65 -7.62 -46.69
CA ASN A 215 -1.63 -7.49 -47.78
C ASN A 215 -1.70 -8.75 -48.66
N GLY A 216 -2.72 -8.84 -49.50
CA GLY A 216 -2.87 -9.96 -50.43
C GLY A 216 -3.39 -11.21 -49.73
N SER A 217 -2.73 -12.36 -49.95
CA SER A 217 -3.16 -13.64 -49.36
C SER A 217 -2.78 -13.82 -47.90
N GLN A 218 -1.88 -12.98 -47.36
CA GLN A 218 -1.32 -13.13 -46.02
C GLN A 218 -1.38 -11.80 -45.25
N ALA A 219 -1.67 -11.88 -43.96
CA ALA A 219 -1.66 -10.76 -43.03
C ALA A 219 -1.19 -11.24 -41.65
N THR A 220 -0.68 -10.34 -40.82
CA THR A 220 -0.30 -10.61 -39.42
C THR A 220 -1.22 -9.80 -38.51
N PHE A 221 -1.77 -10.42 -37.47
CA PHE A 221 -2.58 -9.76 -36.44
C PHE A 221 -1.78 -9.65 -35.14
N ASP A 222 -1.64 -8.43 -34.62
CA ASP A 222 -0.92 -8.12 -33.38
C ASP A 222 -1.89 -8.03 -32.19
N GLY A 223 -1.59 -8.72 -31.08
CA GLY A 223 -2.51 -8.93 -29.95
C GLY A 223 -2.78 -7.74 -29.02
N THR A 224 -2.56 -6.48 -29.42
CA THR A 224 -2.35 -5.36 -28.47
C THR A 224 -3.34 -5.21 -27.28
N LEU A 225 -4.66 -5.37 -27.49
CA LEU A 225 -5.69 -5.15 -26.45
C LEU A 225 -6.44 -6.45 -26.10
N VAL A 226 -6.55 -6.76 -24.80
CA VAL A 226 -7.28 -7.94 -24.29
C VAL A 226 -8.75 -7.95 -24.72
N GLY A 227 -9.20 -9.09 -25.25
CA GLY A 227 -10.57 -9.25 -25.75
C GLY A 227 -10.71 -10.32 -26.84
N ASN A 228 -11.94 -10.48 -27.34
CA ASN A 228 -12.22 -11.34 -28.48
C ASN A 228 -12.39 -10.47 -29.74
N TRP A 229 -11.57 -10.70 -30.75
CA TRP A 229 -11.46 -9.86 -31.94
C TRP A 229 -11.77 -10.63 -33.21
N THR A 230 -12.80 -10.21 -33.94
CA THR A 230 -13.14 -10.81 -35.23
C THR A 230 -12.34 -10.15 -36.35
N VAL A 231 -11.44 -10.92 -36.96
CA VAL A 231 -10.79 -10.58 -38.23
C VAL A 231 -11.64 -11.10 -39.38
N ARG A 232 -11.79 -10.31 -40.44
CA ARG A 232 -12.68 -10.55 -41.56
C ARG A 232 -11.91 -10.44 -42.89
N ALA A 233 -11.89 -11.53 -43.63
CA ALA A 233 -11.36 -11.62 -44.98
C ALA A 233 -12.47 -11.33 -46.00
N GLU A 234 -12.16 -10.61 -47.08
CA GLU A 234 -13.04 -10.44 -48.24
C GLU A 234 -12.30 -10.73 -49.55
N TYR A 235 -12.92 -11.53 -50.41
CA TYR A 235 -12.41 -11.86 -51.74
C TYR A 235 -13.46 -11.63 -52.82
N ASN A 236 -13.07 -10.97 -53.91
CA ASN A 236 -13.78 -10.99 -55.18
C ASN A 236 -12.75 -11.06 -56.30
N GLY A 237 -12.67 -12.20 -56.99
CA GLY A 237 -11.77 -12.39 -58.10
C GLY A 237 -12.04 -13.68 -58.88
N PRO A 238 -11.23 -13.98 -59.91
CA PRO A 238 -11.54 -15.03 -60.87
C PRO A 238 -11.62 -16.45 -60.26
N ALA A 239 -11.02 -16.70 -59.09
CA ALA A 239 -11.08 -18.02 -58.45
C ALA A 239 -12.47 -18.37 -57.90
N SER A 240 -13.27 -17.36 -57.52
CA SER A 240 -14.68 -17.48 -57.11
C SER A 240 -15.67 -17.23 -58.26
N GLY A 241 -15.17 -17.15 -59.51
CA GLY A 241 -15.97 -16.66 -60.64
C GLY A 241 -16.32 -15.17 -60.57
N ASN A 242 -15.62 -14.39 -59.73
CA ASN A 242 -15.92 -13.00 -59.35
C ASN A 242 -17.20 -12.86 -58.50
N ALA A 243 -17.55 -13.88 -57.73
CA ALA A 243 -18.47 -13.74 -56.60
C ALA A 243 -17.75 -13.11 -55.40
N ASN A 244 -18.44 -12.21 -54.69
CA ASN A 244 -18.00 -11.78 -53.36
C ASN A 244 -18.09 -12.97 -52.40
N MET A 245 -17.00 -13.23 -51.68
CA MET A 245 -16.92 -14.17 -50.58
C MET A 245 -16.28 -13.47 -49.38
N SER A 246 -16.66 -13.86 -48.17
CA SER A 246 -16.03 -13.35 -46.94
C SER A 246 -16.10 -14.40 -45.84
N ASP A 247 -15.05 -14.45 -45.02
CA ASP A 247 -14.93 -15.34 -43.86
C ASP A 247 -14.49 -14.54 -42.62
N GLU A 248 -14.86 -15.02 -41.44
CA GLU A 248 -14.75 -14.31 -40.17
C GLU A 248 -14.16 -15.20 -39.06
N LEU A 249 -12.94 -14.88 -38.64
CA LEU A 249 -12.18 -15.61 -37.63
C LEU A 249 -12.15 -14.81 -36.31
N VAL A 250 -12.47 -15.46 -35.18
CA VAL A 250 -12.36 -14.85 -33.84
C VAL A 250 -11.03 -15.25 -33.20
N LEU A 251 -10.30 -14.25 -32.69
CA LEU A 251 -9.06 -14.41 -31.93
C LEU A 251 -9.29 -14.00 -30.47
N ASP A 252 -8.90 -14.86 -29.53
CA ASP A 252 -8.96 -14.64 -28.08
C ASP A 252 -7.61 -14.11 -27.58
N VAL A 253 -7.55 -12.79 -27.38
CA VAL A 253 -6.37 -12.08 -26.88
C VAL A 253 -6.42 -12.01 -25.36
N ARG A 254 -5.34 -12.47 -24.72
CA ARG A 254 -5.15 -12.49 -23.27
C ARG A 254 -4.03 -11.55 -22.85
N VAL A 255 -3.97 -11.23 -21.55
CA VAL A 255 -2.94 -10.35 -20.99
C VAL A 255 -1.53 -10.85 -21.34
N GLY A 256 -0.65 -9.91 -21.68
CA GLY A 256 0.77 -10.17 -21.86
C GLY A 256 1.50 -10.45 -20.55
N ARG A 257 2.83 -10.56 -20.62
CA ARG A 257 3.69 -10.63 -19.44
C ARG A 257 3.71 -9.28 -18.73
N ILE A 258 3.71 -9.30 -17.38
CA ILE A 258 3.89 -8.09 -16.56
C ILE A 258 5.08 -7.28 -17.09
N SER A 259 4.83 -6.00 -17.38
CA SER A 259 5.80 -5.02 -17.86
C SER A 259 6.03 -3.90 -16.85
N LEU A 260 4.96 -3.45 -16.19
CA LEU A 260 4.95 -2.37 -15.21
C LEU A 260 4.13 -2.78 -13.98
N ILE A 261 4.50 -2.25 -12.81
CA ILE A 261 3.68 -2.29 -11.59
C ILE A 261 3.59 -0.87 -11.05
N SER A 262 2.36 -0.38 -10.90
CA SER A 262 2.04 0.87 -10.20
C SER A 262 1.57 0.56 -8.79
N ILE A 263 1.92 1.42 -7.84
CA ILE A 263 1.52 1.35 -6.42
C ILE A 263 1.34 2.77 -5.89
N ASP A 264 0.29 2.98 -5.10
CA ASP A 264 -0.09 4.28 -4.55
C ASP A 264 0.77 4.69 -3.35
N GLY A 265 0.81 5.99 -3.06
CA GLY A 265 1.39 6.51 -1.81
C GLY A 265 2.83 7.04 -1.89
N HIS A 266 3.45 7.15 -3.07
CA HIS A 266 4.78 7.76 -3.22
C HIS A 266 4.86 9.18 -2.62
N ASP A 267 5.93 9.46 -1.88
CA ASP A 267 6.18 10.69 -1.11
C ASP A 267 5.08 11.06 -0.08
N SER A 268 4.27 10.08 0.36
CA SER A 268 3.33 10.28 1.47
C SER A 268 4.05 10.57 2.78
N ASN A 269 3.46 11.48 3.56
CA ASN A 269 3.88 11.76 4.93
C ASN A 269 2.85 11.11 5.87
N LEU A 270 3.29 10.13 6.66
CA LEU A 270 2.46 9.30 7.53
C LEU A 270 2.85 9.49 9.00
N LYS A 271 1.94 9.12 9.90
CA LYS A 271 2.21 8.89 11.31
C LYS A 271 2.37 7.41 11.61
N THR A 272 3.02 7.09 12.73
CA THR A 272 2.96 5.73 13.27
C THR A 272 1.51 5.34 13.56
N GLY A 273 1.13 4.13 13.15
CA GLY A 273 -0.27 3.66 13.16
C GLY A 273 -1.18 4.17 12.03
N ASP A 274 -0.75 5.08 11.14
CA ASP A 274 -1.55 5.45 9.96
C ASP A 274 -1.57 4.31 8.93
N VAL A 275 -2.75 3.97 8.42
CA VAL A 275 -2.92 2.93 7.40
C VAL A 275 -2.88 3.53 5.99
N LEU A 276 -1.82 3.24 5.24
CA LEU A 276 -1.69 3.58 3.81
C LEU A 276 -2.19 2.42 2.94
N GLN A 277 -3.17 2.69 2.08
CA GLN A 277 -3.60 1.76 1.03
C GLN A 277 -2.66 1.84 -0.19
N LEU A 278 -2.14 0.69 -0.65
CA LEU A 278 -1.08 0.63 -1.67
C LEU A 278 -1.59 0.36 -3.10
N ASN A 279 -2.83 -0.11 -3.25
CA ASN A 279 -3.53 -0.33 -4.54
C ASN A 279 -2.64 -0.83 -5.70
N PRO A 280 -1.99 -2.02 -5.58
CA PRO A 280 -1.09 -2.50 -6.61
C PRO A 280 -1.82 -2.80 -7.93
N ILE A 281 -1.30 -2.28 -9.03
CA ILE A 281 -1.80 -2.55 -10.39
C ILE A 281 -0.62 -3.02 -11.24
N ALA A 282 -0.66 -4.27 -11.68
CA ALA A 282 0.26 -4.80 -12.69
C ALA A 282 -0.35 -4.64 -14.09
N THR A 283 0.45 -4.19 -15.05
CA THR A 283 0.07 -4.20 -16.48
C THR A 283 1.11 -4.91 -17.34
N ASP A 284 0.69 -5.41 -18.49
CA ASP A 284 1.60 -5.83 -19.56
C ASP A 284 2.22 -4.62 -20.29
N LEU A 285 2.87 -4.88 -21.44
CA LEU A 285 3.59 -3.87 -22.23
C LEU A 285 2.65 -2.90 -22.95
N ASP A 286 1.47 -3.37 -23.34
CA ASP A 286 0.46 -2.63 -24.09
C ASP A 286 -0.49 -1.85 -23.16
N GLY A 287 -0.47 -2.19 -21.87
CA GLY A 287 -1.17 -1.49 -20.79
C GLY A 287 -2.42 -2.21 -20.28
N ASN A 288 -2.64 -3.48 -20.66
CA ASN A 288 -3.75 -4.25 -20.13
C ASN A 288 -3.46 -4.61 -18.66
N ILE A 289 -4.46 -4.45 -17.79
CA ILE A 289 -4.36 -4.80 -16.37
C ILE A 289 -4.40 -6.32 -16.22
N ILE A 290 -3.51 -6.86 -15.39
CA ILE A 290 -3.44 -8.28 -15.04
C ILE A 290 -4.15 -8.47 -13.69
N PRO A 291 -5.40 -8.98 -13.65
CA PRO A 291 -6.23 -8.96 -12.45
C PRO A 291 -5.74 -9.95 -11.38
N ASP A 292 -5.25 -11.12 -11.79
CA ASP A 292 -4.78 -12.19 -10.90
C ASP A 292 -3.27 -12.08 -10.58
N ALA A 293 -2.71 -10.87 -10.64
CA ALA A 293 -1.29 -10.62 -10.35
C ALA A 293 -0.97 -10.88 -8.87
N THR A 294 0.01 -11.75 -8.61
CA THR A 294 0.50 -12.01 -7.24
C THR A 294 1.61 -11.02 -6.88
N PHE A 295 1.44 -10.28 -5.78
CA PHE A 295 2.37 -9.26 -5.32
C PHE A 295 3.15 -9.75 -4.08
N ASN A 296 4.47 -9.82 -4.22
CA ASN A 296 5.39 -10.07 -3.13
C ASN A 296 5.89 -8.71 -2.60
N TRP A 297 5.75 -8.45 -1.31
CA TRP A 297 6.09 -7.16 -0.70
C TRP A 297 7.37 -7.24 0.15
N SER A 298 8.07 -6.11 0.30
CA SER A 298 9.07 -5.91 1.36
C SER A 298 9.23 -4.44 1.72
N VAL A 299 9.82 -4.16 2.89
CA VAL A 299 9.99 -2.79 3.43
C VAL A 299 11.43 -2.56 3.87
N ASP A 300 12.16 -1.78 3.09
CA ASP A 300 13.46 -1.22 3.47
C ASP A 300 13.23 0.04 4.33
N GLY A 301 13.05 -0.16 5.64
CA GLY A 301 12.84 0.91 6.61
C GLY A 301 12.68 0.38 8.05
N PRO A 302 12.67 1.27 9.06
CA PRO A 302 12.64 0.89 10.49
C PRO A 302 11.52 -0.07 10.92
N SER A 303 10.32 0.01 10.31
CA SER A 303 9.18 -0.85 10.65
C SER A 303 9.25 -2.27 10.08
N GLY A 304 10.16 -2.55 9.13
CA GLY A 304 10.36 -3.88 8.53
C GLY A 304 9.14 -4.49 7.79
N ASP A 305 9.30 -5.71 7.29
CA ASP A 305 8.29 -6.39 6.45
C ASP A 305 6.97 -6.67 7.18
N GLU A 306 6.98 -6.78 8.52
CA GLU A 306 5.80 -7.04 9.37
C GLU A 306 4.78 -5.87 9.35
N SER A 307 5.18 -4.69 8.84
CA SER A 307 4.31 -3.52 8.66
C SER A 307 3.40 -3.59 7.41
N ILE A 308 3.48 -4.66 6.61
CA ILE A 308 2.63 -4.88 5.42
C ILE A 308 1.58 -5.97 5.68
N ASP A 309 0.31 -5.63 5.49
CA ASP A 309 -0.75 -6.61 5.23
C ASP A 309 -0.83 -6.86 3.72
N SER A 310 -0.32 -8.02 3.29
CA SER A 310 -0.29 -8.44 1.88
C SER A 310 -1.64 -8.94 1.34
N VAL A 311 -2.64 -9.15 2.19
CA VAL A 311 -4.00 -9.55 1.79
C VAL A 311 -4.84 -8.30 1.51
N ASN A 312 -4.77 -7.30 2.40
CA ASN A 312 -5.48 -6.03 2.24
C ASN A 312 -4.69 -5.00 1.39
N ASN A 313 -3.41 -5.27 1.11
CA ASN A 313 -2.47 -4.38 0.42
C ASN A 313 -2.34 -3.01 1.12
N THR A 314 -2.12 -3.07 2.43
CA THR A 314 -1.95 -1.89 3.30
C THR A 314 -0.60 -1.91 4.01
N PHE A 315 -0.03 -0.71 4.19
CA PHE A 315 1.16 -0.46 5.01
C PHE A 315 0.76 0.30 6.27
N THR A 316 1.21 -0.16 7.44
CA THR A 316 0.97 0.49 8.73
C THR A 316 2.29 0.58 9.50
N PRO A 317 2.96 1.75 9.55
CA PRO A 317 4.29 1.85 10.14
C PRO A 317 4.24 1.85 11.67
N SER A 318 5.13 1.07 12.28
CA SER A 318 5.33 1.02 13.73
C SER A 318 6.26 2.12 14.25
N THR A 319 7.13 2.66 13.40
CA THR A 319 8.34 3.39 13.84
C THR A 319 8.61 4.60 12.93
N GLU A 320 9.13 5.70 13.46
CA GLU A 320 9.49 6.86 12.62
C GLU A 320 10.63 6.57 11.63
N GLY A 321 10.70 7.37 10.56
CA GLY A 321 11.79 7.33 9.58
C GLY A 321 11.30 7.20 8.14
N GLN A 322 12.27 7.21 7.22
CA GLN A 322 11.99 6.97 5.81
C GLN A 322 11.89 5.46 5.55
N HIS A 323 10.86 5.05 4.82
CA HIS A 323 10.65 3.66 4.42
C HIS A 323 10.58 3.60 2.89
N ASN A 324 11.31 2.66 2.27
CA ASN A 324 11.17 2.34 0.85
C ASN A 324 10.38 1.02 0.76
N ILE A 325 9.11 1.09 0.34
CA ILE A 325 8.26 -0.09 0.18
C ILE A 325 8.49 -0.64 -1.23
N LEU A 326 8.91 -1.90 -1.32
CA LEU A 326 9.11 -2.64 -2.55
C LEU A 326 7.92 -3.57 -2.81
N VAL A 327 7.59 -3.73 -4.10
CA VAL A 327 6.71 -4.78 -4.58
C VAL A 327 7.38 -5.50 -5.76
N GLU A 328 7.28 -6.83 -5.81
CA GLU A 328 7.68 -7.64 -6.95
C GLU A 328 6.51 -8.48 -7.45
N SER A 329 6.28 -8.50 -8.77
CA SER A 329 5.37 -9.43 -9.41
C SER A 329 5.93 -9.91 -10.74
N GLY A 330 5.86 -11.22 -11.00
CA GLY A 330 6.33 -11.84 -12.25
C GLY A 330 7.82 -11.63 -12.56
N GLY A 331 8.67 -11.38 -11.55
CA GLY A 331 10.09 -11.04 -11.76
C GLY A 331 10.36 -9.56 -12.04
N ARG A 332 9.38 -8.67 -11.87
CA ARG A 332 9.54 -7.22 -12.00
C ARG A 332 9.35 -6.50 -10.67
N PRO A 333 10.34 -5.72 -10.21
CA PRO A 333 10.18 -4.86 -9.03
C PRO A 333 9.59 -3.49 -9.40
N SER A 334 8.87 -2.91 -8.44
CA SER A 334 8.52 -1.49 -8.37
C SER A 334 8.64 -1.02 -6.91
N SER A 335 8.71 0.29 -6.66
CA SER A 335 8.85 0.80 -5.29
C SER A 335 8.34 2.22 -5.09
N ILE A 336 7.93 2.49 -3.86
CA ILE A 336 7.58 3.82 -3.36
C ILE A 336 8.44 4.19 -2.15
N ARG A 337 8.52 5.48 -1.88
CA ARG A 337 9.07 6.02 -0.64
C ARG A 337 7.95 6.66 0.16
N VAL A 338 7.96 6.46 1.48
CA VAL A 338 7.12 7.20 2.43
C VAL A 338 8.00 7.76 3.56
N GLN A 339 7.58 8.88 4.13
CA GLN A 339 8.19 9.47 5.31
C GLN A 339 7.25 9.31 6.50
N VAL A 340 7.71 8.65 7.55
CA VAL A 340 6.97 8.44 8.80
C VAL A 340 7.54 9.35 9.88
N GLY A 341 6.67 9.90 10.73
CA GLY A 341 7.01 10.49 12.02
C GLY A 341 6.09 9.96 13.13
N TRP A 342 6.42 10.18 14.40
CA TRP A 342 5.58 9.74 15.52
C TRP A 342 4.15 10.30 15.46
N SER A 343 3.17 9.50 15.88
CA SER A 343 1.78 9.92 16.10
C SER A 343 1.68 11.07 17.10
N GLU A 344 0.48 11.63 17.26
CA GLU A 344 0.20 12.36 18.50
C GLU A 344 0.12 11.35 19.67
N PRO A 345 0.60 11.71 20.87
CA PRO A 345 0.70 10.76 21.97
C PRO A 345 -0.64 10.51 22.65
N ILE A 346 -0.85 9.28 23.12
CA ILE A 346 -2.02 8.86 23.90
C ILE A 346 -1.84 9.12 25.40
N ASP A 347 -0.60 9.16 25.88
CA ASP A 347 -0.20 9.51 27.25
C ASP A 347 1.18 10.20 27.25
N ILE A 348 1.55 10.90 28.33
CA ILE A 348 2.88 11.52 28.46
C ILE A 348 3.52 11.18 29.80
N ASN A 349 4.84 11.09 29.81
CA ASN A 349 5.71 10.89 30.97
C ASN A 349 6.57 12.14 31.15
N VAL A 350 6.72 12.63 32.38
CA VAL A 350 7.55 13.81 32.69
C VAL A 350 8.44 13.49 33.87
N THR A 351 9.75 13.56 33.65
CA THR A 351 10.79 13.28 34.65
C THR A 351 11.84 14.38 34.67
N THR A 352 12.79 14.33 35.61
CA THR A 352 14.04 15.10 35.47
C THR A 352 14.90 14.52 34.35
N THR A 353 15.88 15.27 33.84
CA THR A 353 16.91 14.71 32.92
C THR A 353 17.79 13.62 33.56
N ALA A 354 17.60 13.29 34.85
CA ALA A 354 18.20 12.14 35.53
C ALA A 354 17.23 10.94 35.70
N GLY A 355 15.97 11.06 35.27
CA GLY A 355 14.93 10.04 35.37
C GLY A 355 14.11 10.08 36.67
N ASP A 356 14.21 11.15 37.48
CA ASP A 356 13.43 11.27 38.71
C ASP A 356 11.98 11.66 38.41
N TRP A 357 11.03 10.91 38.97
CA TRP A 357 9.59 11.21 38.94
C TRP A 357 9.14 12.13 40.08
N TYR A 358 9.96 12.32 41.12
CA TYR A 358 9.68 13.23 42.23
C TYR A 358 10.30 14.60 41.96
N LEU A 359 9.53 15.47 41.32
CA LEU A 359 10.00 16.78 40.87
C LEU A 359 10.06 17.78 42.04
N THR A 360 11.27 18.22 42.39
CA THR A 360 11.53 19.17 43.47
C THR A 360 12.57 20.20 43.05
N VAL A 361 12.40 21.46 43.45
CA VAL A 361 13.29 22.58 43.06
C VAL A 361 13.25 23.68 44.13
N ILE A 362 14.28 24.53 44.18
CA ILE A 362 14.31 25.72 45.06
C ILE A 362 14.06 26.98 44.23
N THR A 363 13.39 27.98 44.81
CA THR A 363 13.16 29.27 44.13
C THR A 363 14.48 29.98 43.81
N GLY A 364 14.55 30.55 42.61
CA GLY A 364 15.79 31.12 42.06
C GLY A 364 16.75 30.11 41.42
N GLU A 365 16.47 28.81 41.51
CA GLU A 365 17.08 27.77 40.67
C GLU A 365 16.08 27.26 39.62
N SER A 366 16.57 26.45 38.68
CA SER A 366 15.79 25.94 37.55
C SER A 366 15.85 24.41 37.51
N LEU A 367 14.69 23.76 37.30
CA LEU A 367 14.56 22.31 37.16
C LEU A 367 14.64 21.91 35.69
N LEU A 368 15.52 20.97 35.36
CA LEU A 368 15.56 20.36 34.03
C LEU A 368 14.51 19.24 33.95
N LEU A 369 13.62 19.34 32.97
CA LEU A 369 12.54 18.39 32.70
C LEU A 369 12.81 17.68 31.36
N HIS A 370 12.51 16.37 31.32
CA HIS A 370 12.44 15.59 30.11
C HIS A 370 11.03 15.02 29.95
N VAL A 371 10.47 15.13 28.74
CA VAL A 371 9.11 14.73 28.39
C VAL A 371 9.13 13.67 27.29
N GLU A 372 8.54 12.53 27.58
CA GLU A 372 8.27 11.47 26.61
C GLU A 372 6.76 11.39 26.35
N GLY A 373 6.37 11.09 25.11
CA GLY A 373 5.00 10.76 24.72
C GLY A 373 4.91 9.30 24.31
N LEU A 374 3.87 8.62 24.77
CA LEU A 374 3.50 7.26 24.35
C LEU A 374 2.74 7.35 23.04
N ASP A 375 3.25 6.75 21.98
CA ASP A 375 2.62 6.75 20.66
C ASP A 375 1.47 5.73 20.56
N VAL A 376 0.76 5.68 19.43
CA VAL A 376 -0.37 4.75 19.22
C VAL A 376 0.04 3.28 19.00
N MET A 377 1.33 3.01 18.75
CA MET A 377 1.87 1.66 18.59
C MET A 377 2.38 1.08 19.93
N GLY A 378 2.65 1.94 20.91
CA GLY A 378 2.98 1.58 22.30
C GLY A 378 4.40 1.94 22.72
N ASP A 379 5.14 2.68 21.90
CA ASP A 379 6.53 3.07 22.17
C ASP A 379 6.64 4.51 22.68
N TRP A 380 7.64 4.77 23.54
CA TRP A 380 7.86 6.06 24.21
C TRP A 380 8.97 6.88 23.53
N HIS A 381 8.68 8.14 23.19
CA HIS A 381 9.60 9.01 22.46
C HIS A 381 9.61 10.46 22.97
N PRO A 382 10.72 11.21 22.86
CA PRO A 382 10.78 12.61 23.30
C PRO A 382 9.73 13.47 22.58
N TYR A 383 8.81 14.08 23.35
CA TYR A 383 7.66 14.81 22.82
C TYR A 383 7.64 16.27 23.30
N ASN A 384 7.18 17.18 22.44
CA ASN A 384 7.11 18.60 22.73
C ASN A 384 5.65 19.04 23.04
N PRO A 385 5.17 18.97 24.29
CA PRO A 385 3.88 19.54 24.65
C PRO A 385 3.92 21.07 24.60
N THR A 386 2.73 21.67 24.58
CA THR A 386 2.57 23.08 24.95
C THR A 386 2.33 23.18 26.45
N TRP A 387 2.90 24.19 27.12
CA TRP A 387 2.89 24.30 28.57
C TRP A 387 2.05 25.48 29.08
N GLY A 388 1.31 25.25 30.15
CA GLY A 388 0.77 26.27 31.06
C GLY A 388 1.38 26.14 32.45
N VAL A 389 1.52 27.27 33.15
CA VAL A 389 2.01 27.35 34.54
C VAL A 389 1.10 28.32 35.28
N ASP A 390 0.76 27.99 36.53
CA ASP A 390 -0.08 28.86 37.37
C ASP A 390 0.59 30.21 37.67
N GLU A 391 -0.20 31.28 37.77
CA GLU A 391 0.31 32.64 37.99
C GLU A 391 1.16 32.73 39.27
N ASN A 392 2.32 33.38 39.17
CA ASN A 392 3.30 33.60 40.25
C ASN A 392 4.05 32.34 40.74
N PHE A 393 3.94 31.19 40.06
CA PHE A 393 4.72 30.00 40.42
C PHE A 393 6.02 29.83 39.64
N GLY A 394 6.08 30.28 38.39
CA GLY A 394 7.30 30.20 37.58
C GLY A 394 7.06 30.38 36.09
N SER A 395 7.99 29.88 35.28
CA SER A 395 7.83 29.79 33.81
C SER A 395 8.58 28.57 33.25
N ILE A 396 8.15 28.08 32.08
CA ILE A 396 8.82 26.98 31.37
C ILE A 396 9.35 27.51 30.04
N GLU A 397 10.60 27.16 29.70
CA GLU A 397 11.19 27.36 28.38
C GLU A 397 11.70 26.04 27.79
N VAL A 398 11.78 25.97 26.45
CA VAL A 398 12.39 24.83 25.73
C VAL A 398 13.91 24.91 25.90
N SER A 399 14.56 23.80 26.24
CA SER A 399 15.98 23.79 26.61
C SER A 399 16.71 22.54 26.15
N GLY A 400 17.16 22.53 24.89
CA GLY A 400 17.95 21.43 24.33
C GLY A 400 17.32 20.83 23.10
N GLY A 401 16.96 19.54 23.18
CA GLY A 401 16.35 18.77 22.10
C GLY A 401 14.82 18.81 22.11
N ALA A 402 14.21 17.82 21.45
CA ALA A 402 12.80 17.50 21.67
C ALA A 402 12.64 16.80 23.03
N GLY A 403 11.55 17.05 23.74
CA GLY A 403 11.31 16.57 25.10
C GLY A 403 12.00 17.39 26.20
N ASP A 404 13.02 18.20 25.90
CA ASP A 404 13.82 18.88 26.92
C ASP A 404 13.33 20.31 27.25
N TYR A 405 13.07 20.57 28.53
CA TYR A 405 12.57 21.84 29.04
C TYR A 405 13.28 22.28 30.32
N VAL A 406 13.28 23.59 30.59
CA VAL A 406 13.68 24.18 31.87
C VAL A 406 12.46 24.81 32.52
N TYR A 407 12.17 24.43 33.77
CA TYR A 407 11.22 25.12 34.63
C TYR A 407 11.97 26.06 35.60
N HIS A 408 11.74 27.36 35.48
CA HIS A 408 12.25 28.38 36.41
C HIS A 408 11.24 28.59 37.54
N ALA A 409 11.64 28.27 38.78
CA ALA A 409 10.75 28.29 39.93
C ALA A 409 10.79 29.63 40.68
N ASP A 410 9.61 30.21 40.93
CA ASP A 410 9.43 31.53 41.52
C ASP A 410 8.52 31.51 42.78
N GLY A 411 7.47 30.69 42.77
CA GLY A 411 6.53 30.54 43.90
C GLY A 411 6.68 29.21 44.64
N VAL A 412 6.64 29.25 45.97
CA VAL A 412 6.89 28.10 46.88
C VAL A 412 5.66 27.22 47.15
N ASN A 413 5.90 26.03 47.70
CA ASN A 413 4.98 24.91 47.97
C ASN A 413 4.67 24.07 46.71
N TRP A 414 3.70 23.15 46.79
CA TRP A 414 3.20 22.39 45.66
C TRP A 414 2.58 23.29 44.60
N THR A 415 3.04 23.14 43.36
CA THR A 415 2.52 23.80 42.17
C THR A 415 2.17 22.78 41.08
N GLN A 416 1.40 23.22 40.08
CA GLN A 416 0.96 22.43 38.95
C GLN A 416 1.52 23.00 37.65
N LEU A 417 2.17 22.13 36.87
CA LEU A 417 2.58 22.41 35.50
C LEU A 417 1.62 21.66 34.57
N HIS A 418 0.97 22.37 33.65
CA HIS A 418 -0.07 21.81 32.79
C HIS A 418 0.52 21.59 31.39
N ALA A 419 0.76 20.34 31.02
CA ALA A 419 1.20 19.99 29.67
C ALA A 419 -0.02 19.63 28.81
N PHE A 420 -0.10 20.20 27.61
CA PHE A 420 -1.18 19.96 26.66
C PHE A 420 -0.64 19.22 25.42
N ALA A 421 -1.23 18.05 25.15
CA ALA A 421 -0.93 17.18 24.00
C ALA A 421 -2.22 16.53 23.49
N ASN A 422 -2.44 16.49 22.16
CA ASN A 422 -3.66 15.94 21.55
C ASN A 422 -4.98 16.47 22.18
N GLY A 423 -5.01 17.77 22.50
CA GLY A 423 -6.14 18.42 23.19
C GLY A 423 -6.43 17.94 24.63
N LYS A 424 -5.66 16.98 25.16
CA LYS A 424 -5.72 16.48 26.55
C LYS A 424 -4.74 17.27 27.41
N GLU A 425 -5.18 17.61 28.62
CA GLU A 425 -4.38 18.28 29.65
C GLU A 425 -3.81 17.24 30.61
N TYR A 426 -2.55 17.42 30.98
CA TYR A 426 -1.79 16.57 31.89
C TYR A 426 -1.21 17.43 33.00
N THR A 427 -1.59 17.16 34.25
CA THR A 427 -1.17 17.95 35.40
C THR A 427 0.02 17.29 36.09
N ILE A 428 1.20 17.93 35.97
CA ILE A 428 2.44 17.50 36.61
C ILE A 428 2.57 18.25 37.95
N LEU A 429 2.82 17.52 39.04
CA LEU A 429 3.04 18.11 40.37
C LEU A 429 4.53 18.35 40.63
N VAL A 430 4.87 19.58 41.02
CA VAL A 430 6.23 19.96 41.43
C VAL A 430 6.19 20.54 42.83
N TYR A 431 7.16 20.16 43.68
CA TYR A 431 7.32 20.72 45.01
C TYR A 431 8.43 21.78 45.03
N VAL A 432 8.07 23.04 45.27
CA VAL A 432 9.01 24.15 45.33
C VAL A 432 9.30 24.54 46.79
N THR A 433 10.56 24.71 47.16
CA THR A 433 10.95 25.24 48.48
C THR A 433 11.58 26.62 48.37
N PRO A 434 11.51 27.47 49.43
CA PRO A 434 12.23 28.74 49.46
C PRO A 434 13.73 28.55 49.22
N GLY A 435 14.34 29.49 48.52
CA GLY A 435 15.76 29.51 48.20
C GLY A 435 16.63 29.91 49.40
N PRO A 436 17.95 30.09 49.19
CA PRO A 436 18.80 30.73 50.19
C PRO A 436 18.33 32.15 50.48
N LEU A 437 18.59 32.62 51.71
CA LEU A 437 18.32 34.00 52.09
C LEU A 437 19.10 34.98 51.21
N ASP A 438 18.40 35.90 50.56
CA ASP A 438 18.96 36.99 49.76
C ASP A 438 19.05 38.28 50.59
N HIS A 439 17.90 38.78 51.06
CA HIS A 439 17.81 40.04 51.81
C HIS A 439 16.89 39.97 53.04
N LEU A 440 16.97 41.02 53.86
CA LEU A 440 16.15 41.21 55.06
C LEU A 440 15.31 42.49 54.94
N GLU A 441 14.07 42.47 55.39
CA GLU A 441 13.24 43.67 55.56
C GLU A 441 12.94 43.93 57.04
N VAL A 442 13.05 45.20 57.47
CA VAL A 442 12.84 45.62 58.86
C VAL A 442 11.55 46.43 58.98
N TYR A 443 10.49 45.80 59.47
CA TYR A 443 9.19 46.42 59.66
C TYR A 443 9.13 47.11 61.04
N ILE A 444 9.43 48.41 61.06
CA ILE A 444 9.37 49.30 62.23
C ILE A 444 8.38 50.46 61.97
N SER A 445 7.87 51.10 63.02
CA SER A 445 7.02 52.29 62.90
C SER A 445 7.82 53.54 62.54
N ASP A 446 7.32 54.34 61.58
CA ASP A 446 7.98 55.55 61.05
C ASP A 446 8.40 56.58 62.12
N SER A 447 7.74 56.61 63.28
CA SER A 447 8.05 57.56 64.36
C SER A 447 7.84 57.00 65.76
N GLY A 448 8.52 57.59 66.75
CA GLY A 448 8.40 57.27 68.16
C GLY A 448 8.79 58.43 69.09
N ILE A 449 8.70 58.22 70.41
CA ILE A 449 9.00 59.22 71.43
C ILE A 449 10.19 58.76 72.28
N GLN A 450 11.17 59.64 72.47
CA GLN A 450 12.36 59.34 73.28
C GLN A 450 11.98 58.90 74.70
N GLY A 451 12.58 57.81 75.17
CA GLY A 451 12.27 57.18 76.46
C GLY A 451 11.12 56.15 76.44
N GLU A 452 10.42 55.99 75.32
CA GLU A 452 9.50 54.86 75.10
C GLU A 452 10.20 53.70 74.36
N SER A 453 9.47 52.64 74.02
CA SER A 453 9.99 51.49 73.28
C SER A 453 9.03 51.01 72.20
N VAL A 454 9.56 50.76 71.00
CA VAL A 454 8.82 50.30 69.82
C VAL A 454 9.09 48.82 69.58
N LEU A 455 8.06 48.06 69.21
CA LEU A 455 8.22 46.70 68.67
C LEU A 455 8.38 46.77 67.15
N TYR A 456 9.26 45.95 66.61
CA TYR A 456 9.51 45.81 65.19
C TYR A 456 9.81 44.34 64.83
N THR A 457 9.51 43.94 63.58
CA THR A 457 9.75 42.57 63.10
C THR A 457 10.68 42.59 61.91
N VAL A 458 11.62 41.64 61.87
CA VAL A 458 12.46 41.40 60.69
C VAL A 458 11.91 40.19 59.93
N ARG A 459 11.91 40.25 58.60
CA ARG A 459 11.61 39.12 57.72
C ARG A 459 12.80 38.87 56.79
N GLY A 460 13.06 37.59 56.51
CA GLY A 460 14.00 37.18 55.48
C GLY A 460 13.28 36.78 54.21
N PHE A 461 13.87 37.08 53.07
CA PHE A 461 13.34 36.74 51.76
C PHE A 461 14.42 36.10 50.88
N ASP A 462 14.01 35.17 50.03
CA ASP A 462 14.86 34.66 48.94
C ASP A 462 14.87 35.61 47.74
N VAL A 463 15.63 35.26 46.72
CA VAL A 463 15.80 36.06 45.49
C VAL A 463 14.49 36.26 44.70
N SER A 464 13.48 35.40 44.91
CA SER A 464 12.12 35.52 44.36
C SER A 464 11.14 36.25 45.29
N GLY A 465 11.58 36.71 46.47
CA GLY A 465 10.74 37.41 47.43
C GLY A 465 9.82 36.51 48.27
N ASN A 466 10.09 35.20 48.34
CA ASN A 466 9.35 34.29 49.24
C ASN A 466 9.94 34.35 50.66
N GLY A 467 9.09 34.20 51.67
CA GLY A 467 9.50 34.31 53.08
C GLY A 467 10.37 33.13 53.55
N VAL A 468 11.65 33.41 53.78
CA VAL A 468 12.61 32.45 54.37
C VAL A 468 12.50 32.47 55.90
N SER A 469 12.40 31.29 56.50
CA SER A 469 12.27 31.14 57.96
C SER A 469 13.62 31.32 58.67
N ILE A 470 13.84 32.50 59.24
CA ILE A 470 15.06 32.85 59.99
C ILE A 470 14.85 32.78 61.51
N PRO A 471 15.83 32.29 62.31
CA PRO A 471 15.74 32.25 63.77
C PRO A 471 15.84 33.66 64.36
N LEU A 472 14.71 34.19 64.85
CA LEU A 472 14.53 35.62 65.14
C LEU A 472 15.54 36.26 66.10
N CYS A 473 16.09 35.53 67.07
CA CYS A 473 17.06 36.09 68.03
C CYS A 473 18.54 35.86 67.67
N ASP A 474 18.84 35.16 66.57
CA ASP A 474 20.22 35.02 66.05
C ASP A 474 20.61 36.17 65.11
N LEU A 475 19.66 37.05 64.74
CA LEU A 475 19.94 38.27 63.99
C LEU A 475 20.81 39.24 64.79
N THR A 476 21.86 39.75 64.17
CA THR A 476 22.67 40.85 64.71
C THR A 476 21.99 42.18 64.37
N MET A 477 21.29 42.74 65.36
CA MET A 477 20.66 44.06 65.27
C MET A 477 21.60 45.18 65.72
N THR A 478 21.59 46.29 64.99
CA THR A 478 22.20 47.56 65.42
C THR A 478 21.23 48.72 65.16
N SER A 479 21.32 49.79 65.96
CA SER A 479 20.47 50.98 65.79
C SER A 479 21.20 52.25 66.21
N SER A 480 20.95 53.36 65.50
CA SER A 480 21.39 54.68 65.94
C SER A 480 20.41 55.36 66.92
N GLY A 481 19.17 54.87 67.01
CA GLY A 481 18.11 55.40 67.88
C GLY A 481 18.19 54.93 69.33
N GLY A 482 18.87 53.81 69.60
CA GLY A 482 19.07 53.30 70.95
C GLY A 482 19.29 51.79 70.98
N ARG A 483 19.06 51.16 72.13
CA ARG A 483 19.35 49.73 72.35
C ARG A 483 18.23 48.83 71.83
N THR A 484 18.62 47.72 71.21
CA THR A 484 17.74 46.66 70.70
C THR A 484 17.77 45.43 71.59
N GLU A 485 16.62 44.79 71.80
CA GLU A 485 16.44 43.57 72.62
C GLU A 485 15.50 42.59 71.89
N CYS A 486 15.78 41.29 71.91
CA CYS A 486 14.93 40.27 71.28
C CYS A 486 13.91 39.70 72.27
N ASP A 487 12.70 39.45 71.78
CA ASP A 487 11.56 38.87 72.50
C ASP A 487 11.01 37.73 71.63
N GLU A 488 11.22 36.47 72.05
CA GLU A 488 10.91 35.28 71.23
C GLU A 488 9.42 35.17 70.83
N GLU A 489 8.50 35.83 71.56
CA GLU A 489 7.06 35.82 71.29
C GLU A 489 6.57 37.12 70.59
N LEU A 490 7.27 38.25 70.75
CA LEU A 490 6.83 39.58 70.28
C LEU A 490 7.75 40.23 69.22
N GLY A 491 8.84 39.58 68.81
CA GLY A 491 9.80 40.10 67.84
C GLY A 491 10.91 40.92 68.49
N TRP A 492 11.39 41.97 67.84
CA TRP A 492 12.44 42.83 68.40
C TRP A 492 11.86 44.10 69.02
N ARG A 493 12.53 44.60 70.06
CA ARG A 493 12.19 45.84 70.74
C ARG A 493 13.32 46.84 70.64
N LEU A 494 13.04 48.05 70.15
CA LEU A 494 13.94 49.19 70.19
C LEU A 494 13.55 50.10 71.36
N TYR A 495 14.47 50.33 72.28
CA TYR A 495 14.37 51.39 73.28
C TYR A 495 14.87 52.70 72.67
N LEU A 496 14.03 53.75 72.70
CA LEU A 496 14.28 55.02 72.03
C LEU A 496 15.15 55.93 72.91
N ASP A 497 16.44 55.59 73.03
CA ASP A 497 17.39 56.28 73.90
C ASP A 497 17.78 57.68 73.37
N ASN A 498 17.94 57.84 72.05
CA ASN A 498 18.40 59.06 71.38
C ASN A 498 17.29 59.73 70.56
N ASP A 499 17.29 61.06 70.46
CA ASP A 499 16.38 61.84 69.60
C ASP A 499 17.02 62.29 68.28
N GLY A 500 16.18 62.46 67.26
CA GLY A 500 16.59 62.82 65.90
C GLY A 500 15.66 62.32 64.80
N GLU A 501 15.89 62.79 63.58
CA GLU A 501 15.20 62.33 62.36
C GLU A 501 16.02 61.22 61.69
N GLN A 502 15.35 60.24 61.08
CA GLN A 502 15.92 59.13 60.31
C GLN A 502 16.95 58.28 61.08
N HIS A 503 16.63 57.87 62.31
CA HIS A 503 17.42 56.84 62.98
C HIS A 503 17.30 55.51 62.23
N ILE A 504 18.45 54.87 61.98
CA ILE A 504 18.55 53.64 61.20
C ILE A 504 18.55 52.45 62.17
N VAL A 505 17.75 51.44 61.85
CA VAL A 505 17.76 50.12 62.47
C VAL A 505 18.23 49.11 61.42
N THR A 506 19.42 48.56 61.60
CA THR A 506 20.05 47.62 60.66
C THR A 506 20.00 46.20 61.24
N ALA A 507 19.37 45.29 60.51
CA ALA A 507 19.40 43.85 60.75
C ALA A 507 20.48 43.19 59.88
N THR A 508 21.24 42.26 60.45
CA THR A 508 22.20 41.43 59.69
C THR A 508 22.11 39.96 60.11
N TYR A 509 22.10 39.06 59.14
CA TYR A 509 22.05 37.61 59.35
C TYR A 509 22.62 36.86 58.14
N GLU A 510 23.51 35.89 58.39
CA GLU A 510 24.25 35.05 57.41
C GLU A 510 24.96 35.75 56.22
N GLY A 511 24.97 37.08 56.17
CA GLY A 511 25.61 37.90 55.14
C GLY A 511 24.66 38.93 54.52
N SER A 512 23.35 38.69 54.62
CA SER A 512 22.29 39.61 54.22
C SER A 512 22.14 40.76 55.21
N GLU A 513 21.83 41.95 54.71
CA GLU A 513 21.55 43.17 55.48
C GLU A 513 20.14 43.70 55.13
N GLY A 514 19.45 44.24 56.13
CA GLY A 514 18.16 44.91 55.97
C GLY A 514 18.10 46.16 56.84
N THR A 515 17.42 47.22 56.38
CA THR A 515 17.33 48.48 57.12
C THR A 515 15.90 49.00 57.24
N GLY A 516 15.60 49.59 58.39
CA GLY A 516 14.37 50.34 58.66
C GLY A 516 14.71 51.70 59.28
N PHE A 517 13.78 52.66 59.17
CA PHE A 517 13.99 54.05 59.61
C PHE A 517 12.92 54.46 60.63
N ILE A 518 13.29 55.27 61.61
CA ILE A 518 12.37 55.82 62.61
C ILE A 518 12.77 57.25 63.03
N ASP A 519 11.81 58.17 63.04
CA ASP A 519 11.95 59.52 63.57
C ASP A 519 11.64 59.54 65.08
N ILE A 520 12.60 59.93 65.92
CA ILE A 520 12.47 59.89 67.37
C ILE A 520 12.32 61.32 67.92
N GLN A 521 11.14 61.62 68.45
CA GLN A 521 10.83 62.95 69.00
C GLN A 521 11.45 63.14 70.39
N ALA A 522 12.25 64.20 70.51
CA ALA A 522 12.91 64.60 71.76
C ALA A 522 11.93 64.90 72.88
N THR A 523 12.24 64.43 74.10
CA THR A 523 11.49 64.82 75.30
C THR A 523 12.09 66.05 75.96
N LEU A 524 11.24 66.98 76.41
CA LEU A 524 11.62 68.35 76.78
C LEU A 524 12.44 68.49 78.10
N LEU A 525 12.91 67.38 78.68
CA LEU A 525 13.65 67.29 79.93
C LEU A 525 14.69 66.15 79.87
N ASP A 526 15.84 66.43 79.24
CA ASP A 526 17.01 65.56 79.08
C ASP A 526 17.32 64.63 80.27
N GLY A 527 17.12 63.33 80.04
CA GLY A 527 17.96 62.19 80.48
C GLY A 527 18.21 61.90 81.96
N GLN A 528 18.01 62.87 82.87
CA GLN A 528 18.59 62.84 84.22
C GLN A 528 17.59 62.56 85.35
N PHE A 529 16.32 62.38 85.01
CA PHE A 529 15.28 61.91 85.91
C PHE A 529 14.54 60.74 85.24
N GLY A 530 14.37 59.64 85.98
CA GLY A 530 13.69 58.44 85.49
C GLY A 530 12.21 58.64 85.22
N SER A 531 11.53 57.55 84.86
CA SER A 531 10.11 57.49 84.47
C SER A 531 9.19 58.39 85.29
N SER A 532 8.19 58.98 84.64
CA SER A 532 7.34 60.08 85.12
C SER A 532 6.72 59.92 86.52
N THR A 533 6.62 58.68 87.02
CA THR A 533 6.29 58.33 88.42
C THR A 533 7.16 59.04 89.45
N ASP A 534 8.47 59.14 89.21
CA ASP A 534 9.45 59.59 90.21
C ASP A 534 9.49 61.13 90.28
N VAL A 535 9.28 61.79 89.14
CA VAL A 535 9.13 63.26 89.05
C VAL A 535 7.90 63.72 89.82
N MET A 536 6.78 62.97 89.76
CA MET A 536 5.59 63.25 90.57
C MET A 536 5.86 63.11 92.08
N ALA A 537 6.64 62.11 92.51
CA ALA A 537 7.01 61.93 93.91
C ALA A 537 7.87 63.09 94.44
N GLY A 538 8.85 63.56 93.65
CA GLY A 538 9.71 64.71 94.00
C GLY A 538 8.93 66.02 94.13
N GLY A 539 8.00 66.30 93.21
CA GLY A 539 7.19 67.52 93.22
C GLY A 539 6.31 67.66 94.48
N ALA A 540 5.73 66.56 94.97
CA ALA A 540 4.90 66.55 96.17
C ALA A 540 5.66 67.00 97.43
N VAL A 541 6.93 66.60 97.57
CA VAL A 541 7.76 66.93 98.75
C VAL A 541 8.06 68.43 98.82
N LEU A 542 8.42 69.07 97.69
CA LEU A 542 8.68 70.51 97.63
C LEU A 542 7.44 71.34 97.96
N ILE A 543 6.26 70.93 97.48
CA ILE A 543 4.98 71.59 97.80
C ILE A 543 4.65 71.49 99.30
N ALA A 544 4.88 70.33 99.92
CA ALA A 544 4.64 70.14 101.35
C ALA A 544 5.54 71.01 102.24
N ILE A 545 6.81 71.19 101.86
CA ILE A 545 7.76 72.10 102.55
C ILE A 545 7.29 73.56 102.43
N LEU A 546 6.84 73.98 101.26
CA LEU A 546 6.40 75.36 101.02
C LEU A 546 5.12 75.70 101.82
N ILE A 547 4.14 74.78 101.86
CA ILE A 547 2.91 74.94 102.65
C ILE A 547 3.20 75.03 104.16
N SER A 548 4.12 74.21 104.68
CA SER A 548 4.45 74.20 106.12
C SER A 548 5.20 75.45 106.59
N ILE A 549 6.02 76.06 105.72
CA ILE A 549 6.62 77.39 105.97
C ILE A 549 5.54 78.48 106.06
N VAL A 550 4.56 78.48 105.15
CA VAL A 550 3.44 79.46 105.16
C VAL A 550 2.60 79.32 106.43
N LEU A 551 2.29 78.09 106.86
CA LEU A 551 1.53 77.85 108.10
C LEU A 551 2.23 78.38 109.36
N LEU A 552 3.55 78.24 109.47
CA LEU A 552 4.33 78.81 110.58
C LEU A 552 4.25 80.34 110.62
N VAL A 553 4.32 81.01 109.46
CA VAL A 553 4.18 82.47 109.36
C VAL A 553 2.77 82.92 109.78
N VAL A 554 1.71 82.23 109.32
CA VAL A 554 0.32 82.54 109.69
C VAL A 554 0.09 82.36 111.20
N TYR A 555 0.54 81.23 111.78
CA TYR A 555 0.40 80.94 113.21
C TYR A 555 1.07 82.01 114.09
N SER A 556 2.26 82.51 113.68
CA SER A 556 2.96 83.59 114.39
C SER A 556 2.17 84.91 114.43
N ARG A 557 1.30 85.15 113.44
CA ARG A 557 0.54 86.39 113.27
C ARG A 557 -0.80 86.35 114.02
N VAL A 558 -1.48 85.20 114.01
CA VAL A 558 -2.77 84.99 114.72
C VAL A 558 -2.59 85.07 116.24
N LYS A 559 -1.47 84.53 116.78
CA LYS A 559 -1.17 84.57 118.22
C LYS A 559 -0.98 85.99 118.79
N LYS A 560 -0.94 87.03 117.95
CA LYS A 560 -0.84 88.45 118.36
C LYS A 560 -2.18 89.22 118.28
N LEU A 561 -3.27 88.57 117.90
CA LEU A 561 -4.62 89.17 117.78
C LEU A 561 -5.66 88.55 118.71
N ALA A 562 -5.43 87.32 119.18
CA ALA A 562 -6.37 86.57 120.04
C ALA A 562 -6.49 87.06 121.49
N ASN A 563 -5.98 88.26 121.82
CA ASN A 563 -5.80 88.72 123.20
C ASN A 563 -6.62 89.98 123.56
N GLU A 564 -7.48 90.44 122.65
CA GLU A 564 -8.35 91.63 122.78
C GLU A 564 -9.83 91.34 122.39
N TYR A 565 -10.24 90.07 122.28
CA TYR A 565 -11.56 89.66 121.77
C TYR A 565 -12.39 88.78 122.73
N GLU A 566 -11.94 88.55 123.97
CA GLU A 566 -12.63 87.68 124.94
C GLU A 566 -13.68 88.40 125.81
N GLU A 567 -13.85 89.74 125.70
CA GLU A 567 -14.74 90.52 126.58
C GLU A 567 -16.07 91.01 125.96
N GLU A 568 -16.26 91.00 124.62
CA GLU A 568 -17.35 91.76 123.96
C GLU A 568 -18.53 90.95 123.39
N LEU A 569 -18.54 89.60 123.50
CA LEU A 569 -19.58 88.73 122.91
C LEU A 569 -20.29 87.82 123.95
N ALA A 570 -20.39 88.29 125.19
CA ALA A 570 -21.00 87.58 126.32
C ALA A 570 -22.41 88.11 126.71
N GLU A 571 -23.14 88.75 125.79
CA GLU A 571 -24.57 89.08 125.92
C GLU A 571 -25.28 88.98 124.55
N GLU A 572 -26.62 88.82 124.54
CA GLU A 572 -27.47 88.48 123.38
C GLU A 572 -27.09 87.16 122.66
N GLU A 573 -27.61 85.96 122.95
CA GLU A 573 -28.88 85.47 123.51
C GLU A 573 -30.18 86.01 122.88
N LYS A 574 -31.02 85.07 122.37
CA LYS A 574 -32.39 85.24 121.82
C LYS A 574 -32.40 85.82 120.38
N GLU A 575 -33.01 85.22 119.34
CA GLU A 575 -34.16 84.30 119.29
C GLU A 575 -34.11 83.20 118.18
N ARG A 576 -34.92 82.14 118.41
CA ARG A 576 -35.78 81.32 117.49
C ARG A 576 -35.50 81.39 115.97
N ALA A 577 -35.32 80.28 115.23
CA ALA A 577 -36.28 79.18 114.95
C ALA A 577 -37.56 79.63 114.21
N VAL A 578 -38.13 78.89 113.23
CA VAL A 578 -39.18 77.86 113.47
C VAL A 578 -39.71 77.20 112.15
N LYS A 579 -39.80 75.83 112.11
CA LYS A 579 -40.81 74.96 111.39
C LYS A 579 -40.85 74.84 109.82
N GLU A 580 -41.55 73.88 109.15
CA GLU A 580 -42.49 72.75 109.50
C GLU A 580 -42.32 71.45 108.63
N LEU A 581 -43.09 70.41 109.02
CA LEU A 581 -43.35 69.01 108.58
C LEU A 581 -43.59 68.74 107.06
N GLY A 582 -43.68 67.50 106.52
CA GLY A 582 -43.38 66.13 107.04
C GLY A 582 -44.44 65.01 106.76
N VAL A 583 -44.00 63.72 106.62
CA VAL A 583 -44.72 62.44 107.01
C VAL A 583 -45.90 61.95 106.08
N PRO A 584 -46.33 60.63 105.92
CA PRO A 584 -45.86 59.25 106.26
C PRO A 584 -45.76 58.24 105.02
N PRO A 585 -46.11 56.90 105.00
CA PRO A 585 -45.10 55.81 104.92
C PRO A 585 -45.45 54.58 103.94
N PRO A 586 -45.18 53.24 104.15
CA PRO A 586 -44.76 52.29 103.08
C PRO A 586 -45.71 51.04 102.89
N PRO A 587 -45.40 49.88 102.22
CA PRO A 587 -44.38 48.84 102.61
C PRO A 587 -43.74 47.91 101.49
N ALA A 588 -42.74 47.08 101.89
CA ALA A 588 -42.25 45.70 101.48
C ALA A 588 -42.46 45.09 100.04
N VAL A 589 -41.78 44.02 99.54
CA VAL A 589 -41.22 42.72 100.09
C VAL A 589 -39.95 42.21 99.29
N THR A 590 -39.25 41.18 99.80
CA THR A 590 -38.02 40.42 99.34
C THR A 590 -38.30 39.28 98.30
N PRO A 591 -37.35 38.40 97.77
CA PRO A 591 -35.94 37.99 98.11
C PRO A 591 -34.85 38.11 96.97
N ARG A 592 -33.50 38.12 97.16
CA ARG A 592 -32.46 37.09 97.58
C ARG A 592 -32.12 36.06 96.43
N ILE A 593 -30.91 35.52 96.16
CA ILE A 593 -29.88 34.84 97.01
C ILE A 593 -28.36 35.17 96.76
N SER A 594 -27.53 34.47 95.92
CA SER A 594 -26.03 34.48 96.00
C SER A 594 -25.18 33.79 94.88
N ARG A 595 -23.92 34.28 94.67
CA ARG A 595 -22.57 33.58 94.61
C ARG A 595 -21.71 33.42 93.30
N LYS A 596 -20.42 33.84 93.41
CA LYS A 596 -19.10 33.32 92.87
C LYS A 596 -18.56 33.57 91.42
N ALA A 597 -17.44 34.33 91.36
CA ALA A 597 -16.09 34.04 90.75
C ALA A 597 -15.81 33.97 89.20
N PRO A 598 -14.55 34.23 88.72
CA PRO A 598 -14.12 34.37 87.29
C PRO A 598 -13.30 33.14 86.75
N PRO A 599 -12.76 33.02 85.49
CA PRO A 599 -11.76 33.90 84.80
C PRO A 599 -12.04 34.21 83.27
N SER A 600 -11.05 34.10 82.35
CA SER A 600 -10.81 35.04 81.22
C SER A 600 -10.63 34.43 79.76
N PRO A 601 -9.83 34.96 78.77
CA PRO A 601 -10.27 35.24 77.38
C PRO A 601 -9.61 34.38 76.26
N PRO A 602 -9.88 34.61 74.93
CA PRO A 602 -9.07 35.54 74.08
C PRO A 602 -9.85 36.27 72.91
N PRO A 603 -9.18 37.11 72.06
CA PRO A 603 -9.76 37.92 70.96
C PRO A 603 -9.27 37.41 69.55
N PRO A 604 -9.24 38.17 68.41
CA PRO A 604 -9.73 39.52 68.08
C PRO A 604 -10.54 39.63 66.76
N ALA A 605 -10.91 40.87 66.36
CA ALA A 605 -11.42 41.20 65.03
C ALA A 605 -10.97 42.62 64.60
N PHE A 606 -10.66 42.81 63.31
CA PHE A 606 -10.33 44.13 62.71
C PHE A 606 -11.52 44.73 61.95
N MET A 607 -11.45 46.04 61.66
CA MET A 607 -12.61 46.85 61.26
C MET A 607 -12.38 47.76 60.03
N PHE A 608 -13.27 47.64 59.03
CA PHE A 608 -13.69 48.69 58.07
C PHE A 608 -12.60 49.23 57.10
N GLY A 609 -12.85 49.81 55.92
CA GLY A 609 -14.09 50.34 55.30
C GLY A 609 -14.22 51.86 55.52
N THR A 610 -14.59 52.75 54.59
CA THR A 610 -15.00 52.78 53.16
C THR A 610 -14.85 54.25 52.67
N GLY A 611 -14.82 54.69 51.41
CA GLY A 611 -15.04 54.09 50.07
C GLY A 611 -15.34 55.21 49.03
N ILE A 612 -16.14 54.92 47.98
CA ILE A 612 -16.81 55.86 47.04
C ILE A 612 -16.03 56.35 45.76
N ALA A 613 -16.18 55.60 44.65
CA ALA A 613 -16.75 56.02 43.32
C ALA A 613 -16.07 57.15 42.44
N PRO A 614 -16.51 57.43 41.18
CA PRO A 614 -16.77 56.53 40.03
C PRO A 614 -16.41 57.09 38.59
N ASN A 615 -16.50 56.21 37.56
CA ASN A 615 -16.94 56.42 36.15
C ASN A 615 -16.36 57.45 35.12
N SER A 616 -16.34 56.99 33.85
CA SER A 616 -16.75 57.69 32.59
C SER A 616 -15.78 58.53 31.71
N SER A 617 -15.32 57.91 30.62
CA SER A 617 -15.41 58.33 29.18
C SER A 617 -14.97 59.73 28.66
N SER A 618 -14.15 59.77 27.59
CA SER A 618 -14.48 60.41 26.26
C SER A 618 -13.27 60.45 25.26
N ALA A 619 -13.42 61.11 24.11
CA ALA A 619 -12.68 60.88 22.85
C ALA A 619 -11.38 61.71 22.60
N ALA A 620 -10.68 61.43 21.49
CA ALA A 620 -9.38 61.98 21.06
C ALA A 620 -9.41 63.41 20.46
N PRO A 621 -8.23 64.08 20.28
CA PRO A 621 -7.61 64.14 18.94
C PRO A 621 -6.04 64.11 18.91
N THR A 622 -5.43 64.46 17.76
CA THR A 622 -4.03 64.25 17.33
C THR A 622 -3.05 65.44 17.53
N LEU A 623 -1.71 65.20 17.50
CA LEU A 623 -0.78 65.53 16.36
C LEU A 623 0.74 65.63 16.75
N GLY A 624 1.67 65.17 15.87
CA GLY A 624 3.10 65.57 15.81
C GLY A 624 4.11 64.60 16.49
N VAL A 625 5.04 63.84 15.86
CA VAL A 625 5.91 63.89 14.65
C VAL A 625 7.39 64.27 14.96
N PHE A 626 8.31 63.31 14.72
CA PHE A 626 9.70 63.39 14.18
C PHE A 626 10.50 62.14 14.66
N VAL A 627 11.38 61.43 13.94
CA VAL A 627 11.65 61.08 12.53
C VAL A 627 12.84 60.08 12.56
N ARG A 628 12.88 59.14 11.59
CA ARG A 628 13.95 58.18 11.16
C ARG A 628 15.43 58.56 11.44
N SER A 629 16.39 57.62 11.53
CA SER A 629 16.77 56.70 10.43
C SER A 629 17.68 55.50 10.75
N ASP A 630 17.48 54.42 9.98
CA ASP A 630 18.39 53.26 9.83
C ASP A 630 19.60 53.54 8.91
N GLN A 631 20.65 52.72 9.01
CA GLN A 631 21.47 52.37 7.84
C GLN A 631 22.32 51.08 8.02
N GLN A 632 22.28 50.20 7.02
CA GLN A 632 23.25 49.12 6.79
C GLN A 632 24.23 49.55 5.68
N TYR A 633 25.52 49.18 5.75
CA TYR A 633 26.29 48.55 4.65
C TYR A 633 27.74 48.16 5.05
N ILE A 634 28.34 47.22 4.31
CA ILE A 634 29.72 46.71 4.40
C ILE A 634 30.21 46.48 2.95
N PRO A 635 31.38 46.99 2.47
CA PRO A 635 32.60 46.13 2.42
C PRO A 635 34.00 46.81 2.27
N GLY A 636 35.08 46.03 2.45
CA GLY A 636 36.24 46.06 1.53
C GLY A 636 37.69 46.06 2.10
N GLN A 637 38.36 44.88 2.05
CA GLN A 637 39.82 44.63 1.82
C GLN A 637 40.90 45.30 2.74
N SER A 638 42.08 44.73 3.05
CA SER A 638 42.74 43.40 2.98
C SER A 638 44.03 43.46 3.88
N GLY A 639 44.97 42.51 4.02
CA GLY A 639 45.28 41.21 3.39
C GLY A 639 46.70 40.71 3.77
N GLN A 640 47.26 39.77 2.98
CA GLN A 640 48.61 39.13 3.10
C GLN A 640 48.86 38.08 4.22
N GLN A 641 49.76 37.14 3.93
CA GLN A 641 50.10 35.90 4.65
C GLN A 641 51.63 35.68 4.59
N PRO A 642 52.26 34.94 5.54
CA PRO A 642 53.19 33.88 5.09
C PRO A 642 53.26 32.59 5.97
N ALA A 643 53.39 31.45 5.27
CA ALA A 643 54.18 30.23 5.55
C ALA A 643 54.18 29.49 6.93
N PRO A 644 53.98 28.15 6.94
CA PRO A 644 54.42 27.22 7.98
C PRO A 644 55.60 26.30 7.57
N GLN A 645 56.61 26.13 8.44
CA GLN A 645 57.74 25.17 8.35
C GLN A 645 58.41 24.99 9.74
N SER A 646 59.21 23.96 10.08
CA SER A 646 59.17 22.49 9.82
C SER A 646 60.41 21.80 10.44
N GLY A 647 60.25 20.65 11.13
CA GLY A 647 61.33 19.68 11.42
C GLY A 647 61.47 19.27 12.90
N PHE A 648 61.62 18.00 13.34
CA PHE A 648 62.33 16.76 12.87
C PHE A 648 63.66 16.51 13.62
N PRO A 649 63.99 15.24 14.01
CA PRO A 649 64.43 14.19 13.05
C PRO A 649 63.96 12.72 13.28
N ASN A 650 64.16 11.90 12.24
CA ASN A 650 63.90 10.45 12.11
C ASN A 650 65.14 9.56 12.37
N VAL A 651 64.93 8.23 12.56
CA VAL A 651 65.57 7.07 11.84
C VAL A 651 64.64 5.84 12.05
N GLY A 652 64.34 4.88 11.14
CA GLY A 652 64.59 4.60 9.70
C GLY A 652 63.83 3.27 9.32
N SER A 653 63.26 3.03 8.12
CA SER A 653 63.81 2.88 6.73
C SER A 653 64.61 1.58 6.52
N THR A 654 64.47 0.69 5.49
CA THR A 654 63.60 0.50 4.28
C THR A 654 63.95 -0.89 3.65
N GLY A 655 63.23 -1.59 2.73
CA GLY A 655 61.92 -1.39 2.08
C GLY A 655 61.92 -1.62 0.54
N THR A 656 61.71 -2.85 0.01
CA THR A 656 61.81 -3.20 -1.45
C THR A 656 61.00 -4.45 -1.92
N THR A 657 61.06 -4.81 -3.21
CA THR A 657 60.06 -5.61 -3.99
C THR A 657 60.60 -6.84 -4.78
N GLN A 658 59.65 -7.71 -5.25
CA GLN A 658 59.63 -8.48 -6.52
C GLN A 658 60.12 -9.97 -6.61
N ALA A 659 59.31 -10.80 -7.30
CA ALA A 659 59.55 -12.09 -8.02
C ALA A 659 59.67 -13.48 -7.28
N PRO A 660 59.14 -14.60 -7.86
CA PRO A 660 59.16 -16.00 -7.33
C PRO A 660 60.10 -16.98 -8.13
N PRO A 661 60.11 -18.34 -7.95
CA PRO A 661 59.41 -19.25 -7.02
C PRO A 661 60.40 -20.03 -6.07
N PRO A 662 60.69 -21.39 -6.03
CA PRO A 662 60.27 -22.60 -6.80
C PRO A 662 59.82 -23.89 -6.03
N VAL A 663 58.93 -24.67 -6.66
CA VAL A 663 58.71 -26.16 -6.69
C VAL A 663 59.42 -27.12 -5.68
N LYS A 664 58.67 -27.96 -4.92
CA LYS A 664 58.43 -29.43 -5.21
C LYS A 664 57.61 -30.25 -4.15
N ASN A 665 56.82 -31.22 -4.64
CA ASN A 665 55.87 -32.16 -3.98
C ASN A 665 56.37 -33.06 -2.82
N TRP A 666 55.43 -33.47 -1.94
CA TRP A 666 54.97 -34.85 -1.58
C TRP A 666 53.79 -34.75 -0.57
N GLY A 667 52.83 -35.67 -0.40
CA GLY A 667 52.47 -36.92 -1.10
C GLY A 667 51.37 -37.70 -0.33
N THR A 668 50.44 -38.41 -1.00
CA THR A 668 49.31 -39.16 -0.40
C THR A 668 49.58 -40.66 -0.19
N PRO A 669 48.89 -41.28 0.79
CA PRO A 669 48.27 -42.62 0.60
C PRO A 669 46.91 -42.78 1.32
N GLY A 670 46.01 -43.73 0.98
CA GLY A 670 45.94 -44.53 -0.26
C GLY A 670 45.26 -45.91 -0.16
N ILE A 671 44.14 -46.09 -0.89
CA ILE A 671 43.64 -47.34 -1.56
C ILE A 671 43.21 -48.52 -0.63
N THR A 672 41.96 -49.05 -0.69
CA THR A 672 41.42 -50.11 -1.61
C THR A 672 39.90 -50.30 -1.40
N GLY A 673 39.03 -50.67 -2.35
CA GLY A 673 39.17 -50.78 -3.83
C GLY A 673 38.14 -51.74 -4.49
N ALA A 674 37.71 -51.45 -5.74
CA ALA A 674 36.87 -52.26 -6.66
C ALA A 674 35.38 -52.52 -6.24
N ALA A 675 34.36 -52.59 -7.11
CA ALA A 675 34.15 -52.32 -8.55
C ALA A 675 32.59 -52.18 -8.77
N ASN A 676 31.97 -51.89 -9.92
CA ASN A 676 32.34 -51.99 -11.34
C ASN A 676 31.96 -50.73 -12.15
N ASP A 677 31.27 -50.83 -13.30
CA ASP A 677 31.49 -49.93 -14.44
C ASP A 677 30.32 -49.89 -15.49
N ALA A 678 30.02 -48.70 -16.02
CA ALA A 678 29.21 -48.44 -17.23
C ALA A 678 29.46 -46.99 -17.71
N THR A 679 29.53 -46.74 -19.02
CA THR A 679 30.20 -45.55 -19.56
C THR A 679 29.39 -44.77 -20.60
N ALA A 680 29.48 -43.43 -20.56
CA ALA A 680 29.18 -42.55 -21.70
C ALA A 680 30.43 -41.71 -22.04
N LEU A 681 30.76 -41.59 -23.33
CA LEU A 681 31.96 -40.90 -23.82
C LEU A 681 31.61 -39.75 -24.76
N HIS A 682 32.03 -38.54 -24.40
CA HIS A 682 32.38 -37.50 -25.36
C HIS A 682 33.89 -37.51 -25.57
N SER A 683 34.37 -37.10 -26.74
CA SER A 683 35.81 -36.97 -27.00
C SER A 683 36.11 -35.87 -28.02
N THR A 684 37.22 -35.19 -27.79
CA THR A 684 37.73 -34.04 -28.53
C THR A 684 38.84 -34.44 -29.52
N LEU A 685 39.22 -33.55 -30.44
CA LEU A 685 40.60 -33.04 -30.59
C LEU A 685 40.80 -32.19 -31.86
N THR A 686 41.85 -31.37 -31.84
CA THR A 686 42.41 -30.53 -32.94
C THR A 686 43.85 -31.01 -33.23
N PRO A 687 44.81 -30.29 -33.90
CA PRO A 687 44.76 -29.11 -34.80
C PRO A 687 45.67 -29.19 -36.08
N GLN A 688 45.45 -28.28 -37.06
CA GLN A 688 46.44 -27.71 -38.02
C GLN A 688 47.28 -28.63 -38.97
N PRO A 689 48.10 -28.11 -39.93
CA PRO A 689 48.27 -26.74 -40.47
C PRO A 689 48.07 -26.62 -42.02
N ASN A 690 48.21 -25.40 -42.57
CA ASN A 690 48.31 -25.07 -44.01
C ASN A 690 49.79 -24.84 -44.42
N PRO A 691 50.25 -25.07 -45.68
CA PRO A 691 50.42 -23.93 -46.61
C PRO A 691 50.32 -24.20 -48.15
N GLU A 692 49.91 -23.15 -48.86
CA GLU A 692 50.37 -22.63 -50.19
C GLU A 692 50.44 -23.47 -51.51
N ALA A 693 49.91 -22.82 -52.56
CA ALA A 693 50.41 -22.68 -53.94
C ALA A 693 50.31 -23.83 -54.99
N GLY A 694 49.96 -23.42 -56.23
CA GLY A 694 50.23 -24.17 -57.48
C GLY A 694 48.99 -24.53 -58.31
N GLY A 695 48.58 -23.69 -59.26
CA GLY A 695 47.39 -23.92 -60.11
C GLY A 695 47.66 -24.72 -61.40
N ASN A 696 46.61 -24.90 -62.22
CA ASN A 696 46.68 -25.04 -63.69
C ASN A 696 45.28 -25.01 -64.33
N THR A 697 44.97 -23.94 -65.08
CA THR A 697 43.90 -23.87 -66.10
C THR A 697 44.46 -24.40 -67.45
N PRO A 698 43.64 -24.83 -68.44
CA PRO A 698 43.04 -23.86 -69.39
C PRO A 698 41.73 -24.25 -70.13
N LEU A 699 40.88 -23.23 -70.42
CA LEU A 699 40.03 -22.99 -71.62
C LEU A 699 39.06 -24.11 -72.16
N SER A 700 37.90 -23.83 -72.77
CA SER A 700 37.65 -22.82 -73.83
C SER A 700 36.15 -22.60 -74.19
N THR A 701 35.76 -21.35 -74.52
CA THR A 701 34.74 -20.92 -75.54
C THR A 701 33.25 -21.37 -75.46
N SER A 702 32.22 -20.60 -75.89
CA SER A 702 32.15 -19.21 -76.44
C SER A 702 30.70 -18.66 -76.56
N ASP A 703 30.55 -17.35 -76.31
CA ASP A 703 29.73 -16.31 -76.97
C ASP A 703 28.39 -16.60 -77.71
N ALA A 704 27.30 -15.91 -77.28
CA ALA A 704 26.35 -15.09 -78.09
C ALA A 704 25.04 -14.73 -77.31
N LEU A 705 24.24 -13.70 -77.61
CA LEU A 705 24.50 -12.27 -77.90
C LEU A 705 23.16 -11.47 -77.93
N ASN A 706 22.98 -10.46 -77.06
CA ASN A 706 22.09 -9.27 -77.09
C ASN A 706 20.64 -9.26 -77.64
N ALA A 707 19.72 -8.65 -76.86
CA ALA A 707 18.90 -7.43 -77.16
C ALA A 707 17.55 -7.46 -76.37
N LEU A 708 16.89 -6.38 -75.91
CA LEU A 708 16.96 -4.91 -76.13
C LEU A 708 16.86 -4.13 -74.78
N GLY A 709 17.15 -2.81 -74.78
CA GLY A 709 16.95 -1.88 -73.64
C GLY A 709 15.63 -1.06 -73.72
N PRO A 710 15.49 0.15 -73.12
CA PRO A 710 16.56 1.12 -72.76
C PRO A 710 16.49 1.75 -71.33
N THR A 711 17.47 2.61 -71.02
CA THR A 711 17.55 3.54 -69.86
C THR A 711 17.09 4.97 -70.23
N PRO A 712 17.02 5.92 -69.26
CA PRO A 712 18.16 6.84 -68.98
C PRO A 712 18.39 7.10 -67.46
N SER A 713 19.64 7.07 -66.96
CA SER A 713 20.60 8.20 -66.75
C SER A 713 20.28 9.10 -65.54
N GLU A 714 21.17 9.35 -64.55
CA GLU A 714 22.53 9.95 -64.57
C GLU A 714 22.57 11.42 -65.05
N ASN A 715 23.40 12.35 -64.51
CA ASN A 715 24.21 12.45 -63.25
C ASN A 715 24.58 13.96 -63.08
N ILE A 716 25.47 14.52 -62.23
CA ILE A 716 26.57 14.09 -61.30
C ILE A 716 26.79 15.24 -60.29
N GLU A 717 27.26 14.95 -59.07
CA GLU A 717 28.30 15.77 -58.37
C GLU A 717 29.01 14.94 -57.26
N SER A 718 30.13 15.43 -56.72
CA SER A 718 31.20 14.58 -56.11
C SER A 718 32.10 15.28 -55.08
N GLU A 719 33.05 14.53 -54.49
CA GLU A 719 34.11 14.95 -53.53
C GLU A 719 33.66 15.10 -52.05
N SER A 720 34.42 14.74 -51.00
CA SER A 720 35.70 13.98 -50.88
C SER A 720 36.04 13.62 -49.39
N GLU A 721 37.17 12.92 -49.18
CA GLU A 721 37.95 12.73 -47.91
C GLU A 721 37.60 11.52 -47.00
N GLU A 722 38.48 11.27 -46.00
CA GLU A 722 38.83 9.93 -45.45
C GLU A 722 38.39 9.66 -43.99
N GLU A 723 38.61 8.42 -43.52
CA GLU A 723 38.32 7.88 -42.17
C GLU A 723 39.25 8.47 -41.04
N PRO A 724 39.18 8.09 -39.72
CA PRO A 724 38.45 6.96 -39.09
C PRO A 724 37.90 7.08 -37.63
N SER A 725 37.20 6.01 -37.22
CA SER A 725 37.27 5.30 -35.92
C SER A 725 36.34 5.60 -34.72
N SER A 726 35.99 4.49 -34.05
CA SER A 726 35.61 4.29 -32.62
C SER A 726 34.34 4.91 -32.02
N LEU A 727 33.36 4.01 -31.80
CA LEU A 727 32.75 3.66 -30.50
C LEU A 727 32.67 4.73 -29.38
N SER A 728 31.45 5.04 -28.93
CA SER A 728 31.05 4.98 -27.50
C SER A 728 29.53 5.13 -27.31
N ASN A 729 29.01 4.55 -26.23
CA ASN A 729 27.61 4.71 -25.78
C ASN A 729 27.46 5.96 -24.90
N ALA A 730 26.29 6.60 -24.88
CA ALA A 730 25.42 6.70 -23.68
C ALA A 730 24.38 7.85 -23.76
N LEU A 731 23.12 7.49 -23.51
CA LEU A 731 22.17 8.15 -22.60
C LEU A 731 22.19 9.70 -22.48
N SER A 732 21.21 10.38 -23.10
CA SER A 732 20.34 11.36 -22.39
C SER A 732 19.29 11.98 -23.32
N MET A 733 18.01 11.88 -22.91
CA MET A 733 16.97 12.85 -23.26
C MET A 733 16.25 13.23 -21.96
N PHE A 734 16.21 14.52 -21.68
CA PHE A 734 15.52 15.13 -20.54
C PHE A 734 15.26 16.62 -20.89
N THR A 735 14.40 17.27 -20.10
CA THR A 735 14.11 18.73 -20.09
C THR A 735 13.46 19.36 -21.33
N SER A 736 12.14 19.59 -21.23
CA SER A 736 11.45 20.86 -21.59
C SER A 736 11.94 22.01 -20.64
N PRO A 737 11.50 23.30 -20.69
CA PRO A 737 10.24 23.87 -21.23
C PRO A 737 10.38 25.28 -21.88
N ASP A 738 9.33 26.11 -21.77
CA ASP A 738 9.25 27.59 -21.92
C ASP A 738 9.28 28.23 -23.34
N ALA A 739 8.74 29.44 -23.58
CA ALA A 739 7.58 30.18 -23.01
C ALA A 739 7.22 31.44 -23.86
N GLU A 740 5.94 31.81 -23.84
CA GLU A 740 5.29 33.16 -23.94
C GLU A 740 5.73 34.34 -24.87
N ASP A 741 4.70 34.86 -25.59
CA ASP A 741 4.26 36.28 -25.73
C ASP A 741 4.63 37.19 -26.95
N SER A 742 3.74 38.17 -27.19
CA SER A 742 3.67 39.27 -28.19
C SER A 742 3.27 38.90 -29.64
N GLU A 743 2.38 39.59 -30.38
CA GLU A 743 1.83 40.96 -30.29
C GLU A 743 0.29 41.07 -30.57
N GLU A 744 -0.30 42.24 -30.28
CA GLU A 744 -1.66 42.74 -30.59
C GLU A 744 -1.54 44.22 -31.09
N PRO A 745 -2.59 45.00 -31.50
CA PRO A 745 -4.01 44.71 -31.79
C PRO A 745 -4.54 45.37 -33.10
N THR A 746 -5.85 45.27 -33.40
CA THR A 746 -6.77 46.43 -33.67
C THR A 746 -8.23 46.02 -33.99
N GLU A 747 -9.17 46.95 -33.76
CA GLU A 747 -10.64 46.79 -33.78
C GLU A 747 -11.31 47.11 -35.15
N GLN A 748 -12.60 46.78 -35.34
CA GLN A 748 -13.70 47.74 -35.67
C GLN A 748 -15.03 47.06 -36.12
N ASP A 749 -16.03 47.05 -35.21
CA ASP A 749 -17.49 47.35 -35.30
C ASP A 749 -18.48 46.84 -36.41
N ASP A 750 -19.76 46.90 -35.98
CA ASP A 750 -21.06 46.92 -36.69
C ASP A 750 -21.62 45.66 -37.42
N ALA A 751 -22.95 45.42 -37.51
CA ALA A 751 -24.15 45.73 -36.68
C ALA A 751 -25.43 45.08 -37.34
N GLU A 752 -26.57 45.09 -36.64
CA GLU A 752 -27.97 44.88 -37.13
C GLU A 752 -28.41 43.49 -37.69
N ASP A 753 -29.69 43.06 -37.64
CA ASP A 753 -30.80 43.29 -36.67
C ASP A 753 -31.99 42.30 -36.91
N ILE A 754 -32.91 42.21 -35.93
CA ILE A 754 -34.35 41.83 -36.00
C ILE A 754 -34.82 40.38 -36.33
N ASP A 755 -36.01 40.12 -35.77
CA ASP A 755 -36.69 38.86 -35.44
C ASP A 755 -37.87 38.50 -36.40
N THR A 756 -38.04 37.19 -36.73
CA THR A 756 -39.29 36.42 -37.05
C THR A 756 -40.43 37.04 -37.94
N PRO A 757 -41.64 36.46 -38.15
CA PRO A 757 -42.21 35.11 -37.86
C PRO A 757 -42.90 34.42 -39.08
N SER A 758 -43.49 33.21 -38.89
CA SER A 758 -44.97 32.98 -39.05
C SER A 758 -45.43 31.50 -39.07
N GLU A 759 -46.69 31.31 -38.68
CA GLU A 759 -47.54 30.11 -38.73
C GLU A 759 -48.05 29.80 -40.17
N ASP A 760 -48.91 28.83 -40.53
CA ASP A 760 -49.81 27.87 -39.82
C ASP A 760 -50.16 26.66 -40.77
N ILE A 761 -50.83 25.61 -40.25
CA ILE A 761 -51.98 24.84 -40.82
C ILE A 761 -51.93 23.30 -40.62
N GLU A 762 -53.01 22.75 -40.03
CA GLU A 762 -53.31 21.30 -39.89
C GLU A 762 -54.19 20.70 -41.03
N THR A 763 -54.07 19.39 -41.27
CA THR A 763 -55.14 18.46 -41.77
C THR A 763 -54.57 17.02 -41.70
N ILE A 764 -55.00 16.06 -40.85
CA ILE A 764 -56.31 15.46 -40.47
C ILE A 764 -56.76 14.31 -41.44
N GLU A 765 -57.33 13.23 -40.85
CA GLU A 765 -57.76 11.92 -41.42
C GLU A 765 -56.62 10.88 -41.62
N THR A 766 -56.74 9.58 -41.25
CA THR A 766 -57.82 8.73 -40.65
C THR A 766 -57.18 7.57 -39.83
N GLU A 767 -57.63 7.23 -38.61
CA GLU A 767 -58.57 6.13 -38.20
C GLU A 767 -58.14 4.65 -38.46
N VAL A 768 -58.48 3.62 -37.64
CA VAL A 768 -58.76 3.50 -36.17
C VAL A 768 -58.91 1.99 -35.76
N GLU A 769 -58.62 1.63 -34.50
CA GLU A 769 -58.91 0.32 -33.80
C GLU A 769 -58.27 -0.98 -34.39
N LYS A 770 -58.11 -2.10 -33.66
CA LYS A 770 -58.61 -2.59 -32.34
C LYS A 770 -57.49 -3.43 -31.66
N VAL A 771 -57.16 -3.40 -30.35
CA VAL A 771 -57.97 -3.51 -29.10
C VAL A 771 -58.61 -4.91 -28.99
N GLU A 772 -58.74 -5.60 -27.85
CA GLU A 772 -58.35 -5.33 -26.44
C GLU A 772 -56.82 -5.62 -26.17
N ASP A 773 -56.20 -6.07 -25.06
CA ASP A 773 -56.57 -6.67 -23.74
C ASP A 773 -55.49 -6.34 -22.61
N LEU A 774 -55.36 -7.09 -21.49
CA LEU A 774 -54.94 -6.53 -20.16
C LEU A 774 -54.00 -7.34 -19.20
N GLU A 775 -53.57 -6.69 -18.10
CA GLU A 775 -52.64 -7.12 -17.01
C GLU A 775 -53.35 -7.66 -15.71
N PRO A 776 -52.90 -7.43 -14.42
CA PRO A 776 -52.12 -8.40 -13.62
C PRO A 776 -52.69 -8.73 -12.19
N SER A 777 -52.08 -9.69 -11.45
CA SER A 777 -52.17 -9.76 -9.96
C SER A 777 -51.16 -10.70 -9.26
N GLU A 778 -50.13 -10.11 -8.65
CA GLU A 778 -49.70 -10.16 -7.22
C GLU A 778 -50.19 -11.24 -6.20
N ILE A 779 -49.38 -11.42 -5.11
CA ILE A 779 -49.69 -11.90 -3.72
C ILE A 779 -49.45 -13.40 -3.33
N GLU A 780 -48.45 -13.60 -2.43
CA GLU A 780 -48.33 -14.51 -1.24
C GLU A 780 -48.68 -16.04 -1.27
N SER A 781 -48.17 -16.93 -0.40
CA SER A 781 -47.00 -17.00 0.53
C SER A 781 -46.93 -18.40 1.21
N THR A 782 -45.81 -18.75 1.91
CA THR A 782 -45.66 -19.81 2.97
C THR A 782 -45.94 -21.29 2.61
N ASP A 783 -45.46 -22.36 3.28
CA ASP A 783 -44.32 -22.62 4.22
C ASP A 783 -44.12 -24.17 4.33
N GLU A 784 -43.28 -24.63 5.28
CA GLU A 784 -43.19 -26.00 5.87
C GLU A 784 -42.36 -27.11 5.14
N GLU A 785 -41.04 -27.06 5.39
CA GLU A 785 -40.22 -28.05 6.14
C GLU A 785 -40.24 -29.60 5.94
N HIS A 786 -39.02 -30.16 6.10
CA HIS A 786 -38.60 -31.46 6.68
C HIS A 786 -39.28 -32.80 6.29
N SER A 787 -38.45 -33.73 5.77
CA SER A 787 -38.24 -35.07 6.37
C SER A 787 -36.98 -35.77 5.85
N ASP A 788 -36.37 -36.61 6.69
CA ASP A 788 -35.01 -37.16 6.60
C ASP A 788 -34.85 -38.49 5.78
N ASP A 789 -33.67 -39.11 5.97
CA ASP A 789 -33.30 -40.53 5.81
C ASP A 789 -32.91 -41.15 4.44
N GLU A 790 -31.58 -41.16 4.23
CA GLU A 790 -30.71 -42.35 4.08
C GLU A 790 -30.74 -43.32 2.85
N GLU A 791 -29.61 -44.04 2.77
CA GLU A 791 -29.32 -45.30 2.05
C GLU A 791 -29.05 -45.33 0.51
N LYS A 792 -27.73 -45.24 0.23
CA LYS A 792 -26.94 -46.25 -0.54
C LYS A 792 -26.98 -46.32 -2.08
N LYS A 793 -25.82 -45.91 -2.63
CA LYS A 793 -24.84 -46.78 -3.32
C LYS A 793 -25.16 -47.35 -4.72
N SER A 794 -24.49 -46.80 -5.73
CA SER A 794 -23.79 -47.59 -6.77
C SER A 794 -22.62 -46.79 -7.37
N THR A 795 -21.41 -47.35 -7.33
CA THR A 795 -20.19 -46.81 -7.95
C THR A 795 -19.55 -47.90 -8.80
N GLU A 796 -19.34 -47.61 -10.08
CA GLU A 796 -18.58 -48.36 -11.09
C GLU A 796 -18.23 -47.29 -12.17
N GLU A 797 -17.09 -47.28 -12.85
CA GLU A 797 -16.03 -48.29 -12.97
C GLU A 797 -14.70 -47.59 -13.36
N ILE A 798 -13.55 -48.01 -12.80
CA ILE A 798 -12.21 -47.66 -13.29
C ILE A 798 -11.28 -48.89 -13.14
N GLU A 799 -10.97 -49.55 -14.25
CA GLU A 799 -9.79 -50.41 -14.42
C GLU A 799 -8.61 -49.55 -14.91
N SER A 800 -7.32 -49.83 -14.71
CA SER A 800 -6.56 -50.88 -13.98
C SER A 800 -5.15 -50.29 -13.65
N VAL A 801 -4.25 -50.85 -12.83
CA VAL A 801 -3.37 -52.02 -13.11
C VAL A 801 -2.58 -52.42 -11.84
N GLU A 802 -2.56 -53.73 -11.56
CA GLU A 802 -1.58 -54.60 -10.84
C GLU A 802 -0.76 -54.14 -9.60
N GLU A 803 -0.72 -55.04 -8.61
CA GLU A 803 0.11 -55.03 -7.37
C GLU A 803 1.38 -55.89 -7.51
N VAL A 804 2.40 -55.71 -6.65
CA VAL A 804 3.17 -56.80 -5.99
C VAL A 804 3.75 -56.31 -4.64
N ASP A 805 3.67 -57.18 -3.63
CA ASP A 805 4.36 -57.28 -2.31
C ASP A 805 5.77 -56.62 -2.18
N SER A 806 6.31 -56.31 -0.98
CA SER A 806 6.25 -57.08 0.29
C SER A 806 6.54 -56.29 1.58
N ASP A 807 6.31 -56.95 2.72
CA ASP A 807 6.51 -56.48 4.12
C ASP A 807 7.98 -56.25 4.55
N ASP A 808 8.19 -55.49 5.64
CA ASP A 808 9.02 -55.91 6.79
C ASP A 808 8.81 -54.99 8.04
N GLU A 809 9.31 -55.41 9.21
CA GLU A 809 8.87 -54.97 10.57
C GLU A 809 9.68 -53.86 11.29
N GLU A 810 8.95 -53.08 12.13
CA GLU A 810 9.27 -52.58 13.50
C GLU A 810 10.52 -51.73 13.90
N GLU A 811 10.40 -51.22 15.14
CA GLU A 811 11.37 -50.65 16.10
C GLU A 811 11.93 -49.20 15.96
N LYS A 812 11.65 -48.41 17.02
CA LYS A 812 12.39 -47.20 17.43
C LYS A 812 13.27 -47.53 18.65
N PRO A 813 14.41 -46.85 18.79
CA PRO A 813 14.91 -46.35 20.08
C PRO A 813 14.93 -44.79 20.06
N THR A 814 14.69 -43.99 21.13
CA THR A 814 15.19 -43.98 22.53
C THR A 814 16.72 -43.82 22.61
N GLU A 815 17.33 -43.03 23.50
CA GLU A 815 16.88 -42.05 24.51
C GLU A 815 18.13 -41.24 24.93
N GLU A 816 18.00 -39.99 25.42
CA GLU A 816 18.97 -39.39 26.36
C GLU A 816 18.24 -38.50 27.39
N VAL A 817 18.54 -38.67 28.68
CA VAL A 817 17.84 -38.02 29.82
C VAL A 817 18.78 -37.85 31.02
N GLU A 818 18.98 -36.62 31.51
CA GLU A 818 19.46 -36.31 32.89
C GLU A 818 19.09 -34.87 33.31
N TRP A 819 18.82 -34.53 34.59
CA TRP A 819 17.97 -35.16 35.63
C TRP A 819 17.82 -34.19 36.83
N GLY A 820 16.66 -34.18 37.51
CA GLY A 820 16.47 -33.64 38.88
C GLY A 820 15.81 -32.25 38.99
N SER A 821 15.09 -31.90 40.07
CA SER A 821 14.72 -32.68 41.28
C SER A 821 13.37 -32.21 41.87
N TRP A 822 12.72 -33.05 42.69
CA TRP A 822 11.30 -32.97 43.07
C TRP A 822 10.99 -32.41 44.48
N GLY A 823 9.74 -31.98 44.67
CA GLY A 823 9.04 -31.73 45.96
C GLY A 823 8.03 -30.57 45.85
N GLU A 824 6.76 -30.64 46.27
CA GLU A 824 5.96 -31.74 46.85
C GLU A 824 4.51 -31.73 46.26
N ASP A 825 3.67 -32.70 46.62
CA ASP A 825 2.39 -33.00 45.96
C ASP A 825 1.23 -32.03 46.29
N ILE A 826 0.40 -31.69 45.28
CA ILE A 826 -0.98 -31.17 45.41
C ILE A 826 -1.86 -31.87 44.36
N ASP A 827 -3.07 -32.27 44.73
CA ASP A 827 -3.97 -33.12 43.93
C ASP A 827 -4.54 -32.45 42.66
N GLU A 828 -4.73 -33.25 41.60
CA GLU A 828 -5.54 -32.90 40.43
C GLU A 828 -7.05 -32.95 40.76
N ASP A 829 -7.64 -31.86 41.26
CA ASP A 829 -9.09 -31.57 41.14
C ASP A 829 -9.40 -30.12 41.59
N PHE A 830 -9.13 -29.12 40.74
CA PHE A 830 -9.70 -27.77 40.91
C PHE A 830 -9.94 -27.08 39.57
N GLU A 831 -11.21 -26.96 39.18
CA GLU A 831 -11.63 -26.10 38.07
C GLU A 831 -11.34 -24.63 38.43
N PRO A 832 -10.84 -23.79 37.48
CA PRO A 832 -10.68 -22.36 37.72
C PRO A 832 -12.06 -21.68 37.78
N GLN A 833 -12.64 -21.60 38.98
CA GLN A 833 -13.77 -20.71 39.25
C GLN A 833 -13.31 -19.26 39.11
N ASP A 834 -14.14 -18.40 38.51
CA ASP A 834 -13.81 -17.00 38.25
C ASP A 834 -13.52 -16.21 39.54
N ILE A 835 -12.24 -16.09 39.92
CA ILE A 835 -11.83 -15.26 41.07
C ILE A 835 -11.80 -13.79 40.63
N VAL A 836 -12.99 -13.19 40.53
CA VAL A 836 -13.17 -11.77 40.24
C VAL A 836 -12.51 -10.93 41.35
N PRO A 837 -11.57 -10.02 41.04
CA PRO A 837 -10.91 -9.16 42.02
C PRO A 837 -11.85 -8.01 42.47
N GLY A 838 -12.90 -8.37 43.21
CA GLY A 838 -13.99 -7.46 43.59
C GLY A 838 -13.93 -6.91 45.01
N LEU A 839 -13.03 -7.41 45.86
CA LEU A 839 -12.82 -6.96 47.24
C LEU A 839 -11.31 -6.88 47.51
N GLY A 840 -10.86 -5.74 48.03
CA GLY A 840 -9.45 -5.49 48.36
C GLY A 840 -8.89 -6.42 49.45
N PRO A 841 -7.59 -6.31 49.77
CA PRO A 841 -6.94 -7.11 50.80
C PRO A 841 -7.67 -6.99 52.14
N GLN A 842 -7.79 -8.12 52.85
CA GLN A 842 -8.54 -8.20 54.10
C GLN A 842 -7.61 -8.52 55.27
N SER A 843 -7.85 -7.87 56.41
CA SER A 843 -7.15 -8.14 57.66
C SER A 843 -8.15 -8.24 58.80
N GLU A 844 -8.04 -9.29 59.63
CA GLU A 844 -8.96 -9.66 60.71
C GLU A 844 -10.47 -9.76 60.33
N GLY A 845 -10.80 -9.72 59.03
CA GLY A 845 -12.17 -9.77 58.51
C GLY A 845 -12.74 -8.42 58.03
N GLU A 846 -11.96 -7.33 58.09
CA GLU A 846 -12.30 -6.06 57.45
C GLU A 846 -11.48 -5.85 56.16
N ILE A 847 -12.08 -5.21 55.15
CA ILE A 847 -11.41 -4.84 53.89
C ILE A 847 -10.59 -3.58 54.12
N LEU A 848 -9.31 -3.62 53.76
CA LEU A 848 -8.40 -2.49 53.86
C LEU A 848 -8.73 -1.43 52.80
N LYS A 849 -8.53 -0.15 53.14
CA LYS A 849 -8.82 0.96 52.23
C LYS A 849 -7.64 1.26 51.32
N PRO A 850 -7.84 1.44 50.00
CA PRO A 850 -6.76 1.83 49.10
C PRO A 850 -6.28 3.26 49.42
N LEU A 851 -5.02 3.54 49.08
CA LEU A 851 -4.46 4.89 49.02
C LEU A 851 -4.81 5.57 47.68
N PRO A 852 -4.74 6.91 47.61
CA PRO A 852 -4.81 7.62 46.33
C PRO A 852 -3.79 7.07 45.33
N GLY A 853 -4.25 6.70 44.12
CA GLY A 853 -3.45 6.04 43.09
C GLY A 853 -3.64 4.52 43.00
N THR A 854 -4.36 3.88 43.93
CA THR A 854 -4.78 2.47 43.85
C THR A 854 -6.31 2.39 43.83
N LYS A 855 -6.92 1.55 42.97
CA LYS A 855 -8.36 1.31 43.00
C LYS A 855 -8.69 0.16 43.96
N GLU A 856 -9.87 0.20 44.57
CA GLU A 856 -10.35 -0.85 45.47
C GLU A 856 -10.48 -2.18 44.71
N GLY A 857 -9.67 -3.19 45.07
CA GLY A 857 -9.60 -4.48 44.39
C GLY A 857 -8.38 -4.67 43.48
N GLU A 858 -7.62 -3.61 43.18
CA GLU A 858 -6.38 -3.69 42.38
C GLU A 858 -5.12 -3.79 43.27
N SER A 859 -4.08 -4.45 42.78
CA SER A 859 -2.76 -4.49 43.43
C SER A 859 -2.19 -3.08 43.60
N GLY A 860 -1.67 -2.76 44.79
CA GLY A 860 -1.18 -1.42 45.10
C GLY A 860 -1.12 -1.12 46.60
N TRP A 861 -1.22 0.15 46.95
CA TRP A 861 -1.05 0.62 48.34
C TRP A 861 -2.38 0.68 49.08
N TYR A 862 -2.42 0.10 50.28
CA TYR A 862 -3.58 0.08 51.17
C TYR A 862 -3.19 0.51 52.59
N PHE A 863 -4.13 1.11 53.32
CA PHE A 863 -3.99 1.38 54.74
C PHE A 863 -4.18 0.09 55.53
N ASP A 864 -3.18 -0.29 56.34
CA ASP A 864 -3.27 -1.41 57.28
C ASP A 864 -4.15 -1.06 58.51
N VAL A 865 -4.34 -2.04 59.41
CA VAL A 865 -5.18 -1.87 60.61
C VAL A 865 -4.64 -0.85 61.63
N ASP A 866 -3.36 -0.47 61.53
CA ASP A 866 -2.75 0.62 62.31
C ASP A 866 -2.89 1.99 61.60
N GLY A 867 -3.43 2.02 60.38
CA GLY A 867 -3.54 3.21 59.55
C GLY A 867 -2.27 3.60 58.79
N LYS A 868 -1.33 2.66 58.59
CA LYS A 868 -0.07 2.88 57.85
C LYS A 868 -0.19 2.39 56.41
N PRO A 869 0.54 2.98 55.44
CA PRO A 869 0.61 2.44 54.09
C PRO A 869 1.35 1.10 54.08
N ALA A 870 0.77 0.10 53.41
CA ALA A 870 1.38 -1.19 53.11
C ALA A 870 1.12 -1.55 51.64
N LEU A 871 2.10 -2.20 50.99
CA LEU A 871 1.97 -2.69 49.62
C LEU A 871 1.31 -4.07 49.63
N TRP A 872 0.29 -4.25 48.80
CA TRP A 872 -0.42 -5.52 48.63
C TRP A 872 -0.54 -5.90 47.16
N SER A 873 -0.33 -7.16 46.86
CA SER A 873 -0.55 -7.72 45.52
C SER A 873 -1.57 -8.85 45.56
N PHE A 874 -2.41 -8.89 44.55
CA PHE A 874 -3.29 -10.02 44.29
C PHE A 874 -2.53 -11.07 43.47
N GLU A 875 -2.34 -12.25 44.04
CA GLU A 875 -1.68 -13.41 43.42
C GLU A 875 -2.68 -14.57 43.26
N PRO A 876 -2.35 -15.64 42.51
CA PRO A 876 -3.29 -16.75 42.27
C PRO A 876 -3.81 -17.48 43.53
N ILE A 877 -3.14 -17.29 44.67
CA ILE A 877 -3.53 -17.82 45.99
C ILE A 877 -4.29 -16.79 46.87
N GLY A 878 -4.51 -15.57 46.38
CA GLY A 878 -5.18 -14.48 47.08
C GLY A 878 -4.30 -13.24 47.32
N TRP A 879 -4.69 -12.42 48.28
CA TRP A 879 -3.98 -11.20 48.64
C TRP A 879 -2.76 -11.47 49.54
N GLU A 880 -1.56 -11.06 49.10
CA GLU A 880 -0.36 -11.05 49.93
C GLU A 880 0.11 -9.62 50.21
N LYS A 881 0.58 -9.36 51.44
CA LYS A 881 1.30 -8.15 51.80
C LYS A 881 2.77 -8.30 51.45
N LYS A 882 3.36 -7.31 50.77
CA LYS A 882 4.81 -7.20 50.60
C LYS A 882 5.37 -6.29 51.69
N ASP A 883 6.49 -6.70 52.30
CA ASP A 883 7.21 -6.00 53.38
C ASP A 883 8.21 -4.94 52.86
#